data_AF-A0A919E161-F1
#
_entry.id   AF-A0A919E161-F1
#
_cell.length_a   1.000
_cell.length_b   1.000
_cell.length_c   1.000
_cell.angle_alpha   90.00
_cell.angle_beta   90.00
_cell.angle_gamma   90.00
#
_symmetry.space_group_name_H-M   'P 1'
#
loop_
_entity.id
_entity.type
_entity.pdbx_description
1 polymer ?
#
loop_
_entity_poly.entity_id
_entity_poly.type
_entity_poly.pdbx_seq_one_letter_code
_entity_poly.pdbx_strand_id
1 'polypeptide(L)'
;MAVSRGGRPATGTGAVRKFPTGANYAEALQHPELCFRDPDLRHGTVQQSPVLGPKAISGNFASVFSVTARDGQRYALKCFTRDTSAIGVRYTAISAALRALDTGGLSQPWSVRFEFLEQGVLALGDWFPVVRMAWVQGTDLISWIDRHRHDSAAVHALADRFLALAGDLEDHSIAHGDLQHGNILVADDNTLRLVDYDGMYVPALKGEPATENGHRNYQSPQRGATDFGPAMDRFSAWLIHLSLLAVATDPGLWTQLHDTQGEYLILSESDFTDPATSLAWPLLLGHSDQRLRAEADRVRGFLGQPCSTLPRLTADALALPAPPRKRKGGAAAPTATSGSTSAAAPANAPSGCIPAWLVDRVASAPARAVPTSAPTPASAGFTGRRPRDLAAAATAVLSTAAPGVLTVTVGQPAGYLPAAQGAALLASAALIGVGRRLRPEYRAARQRVRGLRRRARELKDPAGAHRRLEHEIQKLDAATAKDGAATDKRIQTLQTDLRDGLARITMELNRRTDQSRKRKVELPAREQSMIAAALEPAVRQHVEAKLRATSIQEARSLPNMGAKTVGALVQAGIRTAADFTGVSYSQNQGSGSRVAYFVRPGGHHVRVSGVGEARASALDAWRRSLEQRARASAPAKVPGPALTRIRAEIATLRAQYDREVKQAESKAQQDRDVLQKQITDERQRLTADRQQRAMETQRKRADLLQRQKQLSGAEAERARVKGELSTARTETRRDLGVRKYVTFLLTGH
;
A
#
# COMPACT_ATOMS: atom_id res chain seq x y z
N MET A 1 41.78 55.52 1.19
CA MET A 1 42.45 54.65 2.18
C MET A 1 41.96 53.23 1.93
N ALA A 2 42.57 52.46 1.03
CA ALA A 2 43.84 51.73 1.12
C ALA A 2 43.68 50.32 1.77
N VAL A 3 43.65 49.30 0.90
CA VAL A 3 44.15 47.89 1.03
C VAL A 3 43.32 46.95 1.95
N SER A 4 42.84 45.76 1.55
CA SER A 4 43.48 44.69 0.77
C SER A 4 42.46 43.80 0.03
N ARG A 5 42.68 43.62 -1.28
CA ARG A 5 42.20 42.48 -2.09
C ARG A 5 43.24 41.36 -1.95
N GLY A 6 42.82 40.13 -1.65
CA GLY A 6 43.75 38.99 -1.71
C GLY A 6 43.29 37.72 -0.99
N GLY A 7 42.24 37.07 -1.47
CA GLY A 7 42.00 35.65 -1.19
C GLY A 7 42.30 34.85 -2.45
N ARG A 8 43.52 34.34 -2.59
CA ARG A 8 43.87 33.34 -3.62
C ARG A 8 43.00 32.10 -3.41
N PRO A 9 42.49 31.44 -4.48
CA PRO A 9 41.91 30.12 -4.35
C PRO A 9 43.05 29.17 -3.94
N ALA A 10 42.87 28.48 -2.82
CA ALA A 10 43.75 27.40 -2.44
C ALA A 10 43.66 26.32 -3.53
N THR A 11 44.70 26.23 -4.36
CA THR A 11 45.00 25.04 -5.16
C THR A 11 45.44 23.95 -4.19
N GLY A 12 44.46 23.38 -3.47
CA GLY A 12 44.58 22.13 -2.75
C GLY A 12 44.03 21.02 -3.63
N THR A 13 44.83 19.97 -3.79
CA THR A 13 44.45 18.66 -4.34
C THR A 13 43.01 18.30 -3.98
N GLY A 14 42.20 17.95 -4.98
CA GLY A 14 40.77 17.65 -4.85
C GLY A 14 40.48 16.47 -3.93
N ALA A 15 40.45 16.73 -2.63
CA ALA A 15 39.81 15.87 -1.66
C ALA A 15 38.29 16.05 -1.85
N VAL A 16 37.63 15.03 -2.37
CA VAL A 16 36.16 14.98 -2.42
C VAL A 16 35.66 15.20 -0.99
N ARG A 17 34.90 16.28 -0.77
CA ARG A 17 34.31 16.60 0.54
C ARG A 17 33.42 15.44 0.95
N LYS A 18 33.84 14.66 1.94
CA LYS A 18 33.07 13.49 2.39
C LYS A 18 31.89 13.96 3.22
N PHE A 19 30.68 13.75 2.71
CA PHE A 19 29.45 14.08 3.45
C PHE A 19 29.28 13.16 4.68
N PRO A 20 28.73 13.67 5.80
CA PRO A 20 28.48 12.87 7.00
C PRO A 20 27.45 11.77 6.74
N THR A 21 27.62 10.65 7.43
CA THR A 21 26.60 9.60 7.46
C THR A 21 25.45 10.00 8.40
N GLY A 22 24.31 9.30 8.32
CA GLY A 22 23.22 9.48 9.29
C GLY A 22 23.67 9.31 10.75
N ALA A 23 24.63 8.41 11.01
CA ALA A 23 25.22 8.22 12.34
C ALA A 23 26.05 9.44 12.79
N ASN A 24 26.81 10.06 11.88
CA ASN A 24 27.57 11.28 12.20
C ASN A 24 26.66 12.48 12.48
N TYR A 25 25.54 12.59 11.76
CA TYR A 25 24.53 13.58 12.11
C TYR A 25 23.87 13.27 13.45
N ALA A 26 23.48 12.02 13.70
CA ALA A 26 22.90 11.63 14.98
C ALA A 26 23.84 11.92 16.15
N GLU A 27 25.15 11.72 15.99
CA GLU A 27 26.17 12.11 16.97
C GLU A 27 26.18 13.63 17.20
N ALA A 28 26.26 14.44 16.14
CA ALA A 28 26.24 15.90 16.25
C ALA A 28 24.96 16.42 16.94
N LEU A 29 23.81 15.85 16.59
CA LEU A 29 22.49 16.23 17.10
C LEU A 29 22.25 15.81 18.57
N GLN A 30 23.17 15.09 19.21
CA GLN A 30 23.15 14.92 20.68
C GLN A 30 23.42 16.25 21.40
N HIS A 31 24.09 17.20 20.73
CA HIS A 31 24.44 18.52 21.23
C HIS A 31 23.96 19.64 20.28
N PRO A 32 22.64 19.88 20.13
CA PRO A 32 22.08 20.91 19.25
C PRO A 32 22.70 22.30 19.45
N GLU A 33 23.09 22.64 20.68
CA GLU A 33 23.69 23.92 21.07
C GLU A 33 25.06 24.18 20.46
N LEU A 34 25.77 23.10 20.10
CA LEU A 34 27.08 23.11 19.48
C LEU A 34 27.00 22.95 17.95
N CYS A 35 26.00 22.22 17.45
CA CYS A 35 25.94 21.86 16.04
C CYS A 35 25.06 22.77 15.17
N PHE A 36 24.19 23.61 15.74
CA PHE A 36 23.32 24.52 14.97
C PHE A 36 23.66 26.00 15.18
N ARG A 37 23.53 26.80 14.11
CA ARG A 37 23.52 28.27 14.17
C ARG A 37 22.13 28.87 14.25
N ASP A 38 21.17 28.19 13.64
CA ASP A 38 19.77 28.60 13.64
C ASP A 38 19.24 28.67 15.09
N PRO A 39 18.69 29.80 15.56
CA PRO A 39 18.27 29.97 16.95
C PRO A 39 17.22 28.96 17.42
N ASP A 40 16.31 28.56 16.53
CA ASP A 40 15.22 27.65 16.86
C ASP A 40 15.71 26.21 16.96
N LEU A 41 16.69 25.84 16.13
CA LEU A 41 17.33 24.52 16.16
C LEU A 41 18.36 24.39 17.29
N ARG A 42 19.13 25.44 17.55
CA ARG A 42 20.22 25.45 18.54
C ARG A 42 19.76 25.15 19.96
N HIS A 43 18.52 25.51 20.27
CA HIS A 43 17.91 25.21 21.57
C HIS A 43 16.72 24.27 21.48
N GLY A 44 16.57 23.60 20.34
CA GLY A 44 15.52 22.62 20.11
C GLY A 44 15.86 21.27 20.73
N THR A 45 14.82 20.50 21.03
CA THR A 45 14.93 19.10 21.49
C THR A 45 14.80 18.17 20.31
N VAL A 46 15.84 17.37 20.04
CA VAL A 46 15.82 16.35 18.98
C VAL A 46 15.09 15.11 19.48
N GLN A 47 14.18 14.56 18.67
CA GLN A 47 13.45 13.34 19.01
C GLN A 47 14.42 12.16 19.17
N GLN A 48 14.27 11.45 20.29
CA GLN A 48 15.14 10.33 20.65
C GLN A 48 14.48 8.97 20.35
N SER A 49 15.30 7.97 20.05
CA SER A 49 14.97 6.56 20.11
C SER A 49 15.45 6.00 21.46
N PRO A 50 14.66 5.14 22.16
CA PRO A 50 15.02 4.64 23.49
C PRO A 50 16.40 3.96 23.60
N VAL A 51 16.94 3.43 22.50
CA VAL A 51 18.19 2.64 22.48
C VAL A 51 19.29 3.29 21.64
N LEU A 52 18.95 4.12 20.64
CA LEU A 52 19.88 4.54 19.58
C LEU A 52 20.23 6.05 19.60
N GLY A 53 19.73 6.80 20.59
CA GLY A 53 19.90 8.26 20.62
C GLY A 53 19.01 8.97 19.58
N PRO A 54 19.44 10.11 18.99
CA PRO A 54 18.63 10.86 18.03
C PRO A 54 18.05 9.98 16.92
N LYS A 55 16.72 9.98 16.81
CA LYS A 55 15.98 9.10 15.89
C LYS A 55 16.07 9.66 14.47
N ALA A 56 16.90 9.04 13.64
CA ALA A 56 16.94 9.30 12.21
C ALA A 56 15.81 8.55 11.49
N ILE A 57 15.14 9.23 10.57
CA ILE A 57 14.34 8.63 9.50
C ILE A 57 15.25 8.62 8.27
N SER A 58 15.84 7.46 7.98
CA SER A 58 16.90 7.34 6.96
C SER A 58 16.31 7.05 5.58
N GLY A 59 16.70 7.86 4.59
CA GLY A 59 16.52 7.59 3.16
C GLY A 59 17.85 7.31 2.46
N ASN A 60 17.81 6.99 1.17
CA ASN A 60 19.00 6.61 0.39
C ASN A 60 20.01 7.77 0.21
N PHE A 61 19.55 9.02 0.33
CA PHE A 61 20.31 10.26 0.04
C PHE A 61 20.38 11.26 1.20
N ALA A 62 19.61 11.04 2.28
CA ALA A 62 19.55 11.94 3.42
C ALA A 62 19.07 11.21 4.69
N SER A 63 19.35 11.80 5.84
CA SER A 63 18.75 11.43 7.12
C SER A 63 17.89 12.58 7.62
N VAL A 64 16.63 12.30 7.94
CA VAL A 64 15.69 13.29 8.46
C VAL A 64 15.58 13.15 9.97
N PHE A 65 15.69 14.26 10.69
CA PHE A 65 15.53 14.32 12.14
C PHE A 65 14.36 15.21 12.52
N SER A 66 13.65 14.84 13.57
CA SER A 66 12.58 15.66 14.15
C SER A 66 13.16 16.50 15.28
N VAL A 67 13.05 17.84 15.16
CA VAL A 67 13.54 18.79 16.16
C VAL A 67 12.37 19.65 16.63
N THR A 68 12.13 19.72 17.93
CA THR A 68 11.08 20.56 18.52
C THR A 68 11.74 21.81 19.11
N ALA A 69 11.46 22.98 18.54
CA ALA A 69 11.95 24.26 19.04
C ALA A 69 11.33 24.62 20.39
N ARG A 70 11.85 25.67 21.04
CA ARG A 70 11.42 26.09 22.39
C ARG A 70 9.97 26.54 22.48
N ASP A 71 9.45 27.11 21.40
CA ASP A 71 8.06 27.53 21.26
C ASP A 71 7.10 26.33 21.07
N GLY A 72 7.63 25.10 20.98
CA GLY A 72 6.87 23.88 20.74
C GLY A 72 6.68 23.55 19.26
N GLN A 73 7.12 24.42 18.34
CA GLN A 73 7.04 24.14 16.91
C GLN A 73 8.01 23.00 16.55
N ARG A 74 7.49 22.00 15.85
CA ARG A 74 8.28 20.86 15.38
C ARG A 74 8.74 21.08 13.95
N TYR A 75 9.97 20.69 13.67
CA TYR A 75 10.61 20.76 12.37
C TYR A 75 11.13 19.39 11.95
N ALA A 76 11.01 19.09 10.66
CA ALA A 76 11.81 18.05 10.02
C ALA A 76 13.08 18.69 9.46
N LEU A 77 14.21 18.11 9.82
CA LEU A 77 15.55 18.55 9.42
C LEU A 77 16.17 17.48 8.53
N LYS A 78 16.25 17.76 7.22
CA LYS A 78 16.85 16.86 6.24
C LYS A 78 18.34 17.15 6.12
N CYS A 79 19.15 16.21 6.58
CA CYS A 79 20.61 16.26 6.52
C CYS A 79 21.11 15.39 5.36
N PHE A 80 21.75 15.99 4.36
CA PHE A 80 22.20 15.28 3.16
C PHE A 80 23.40 14.37 3.47
N THR A 81 23.43 13.17 2.90
CA THR A 81 24.53 12.20 3.12
C THR A 81 25.43 12.01 1.91
N ARG A 82 25.17 12.76 0.82
CA ARG A 82 25.97 12.75 -0.41
C ARG A 82 26.09 14.17 -0.95
N ASP A 83 27.23 14.46 -1.59
CA ASP A 83 27.45 15.69 -2.32
C ASP A 83 26.74 15.62 -3.68
N THR A 84 25.79 16.52 -3.91
CA THR A 84 25.33 16.83 -5.27
C THR A 84 25.63 18.29 -5.52
N SER A 85 26.53 18.55 -6.48
CA SER A 85 27.09 19.88 -6.78
C SER A 85 26.05 20.95 -7.16
N ALA A 86 24.77 20.58 -7.31
CA ALA A 86 23.64 21.44 -7.64
C ALA A 86 22.57 21.57 -6.54
N ILE A 87 22.76 20.95 -5.36
CA ILE A 87 21.69 20.87 -4.34
C ILE A 87 21.21 22.25 -3.88
N GLY A 88 22.13 23.19 -3.64
CA GLY A 88 21.80 24.53 -3.15
C GLY A 88 21.04 25.37 -4.17
N VAL A 89 21.43 25.31 -5.44
CA VAL A 89 20.74 26.02 -6.54
C VAL A 89 19.31 25.51 -6.67
N ARG A 90 19.11 24.19 -6.67
CA ARG A 90 17.78 23.57 -6.80
C ARG A 90 16.87 23.92 -5.63
N TYR A 91 17.33 23.71 -4.39
CA TYR A 91 16.51 24.00 -3.22
C TYR A 91 16.20 25.50 -3.07
N THR A 92 17.12 26.39 -3.48
CA THR A 92 16.85 27.83 -3.51
C THR A 92 15.76 28.17 -4.52
N ALA A 93 15.82 27.62 -5.73
CA ALA A 93 14.81 27.83 -6.76
C ALA A 93 13.43 27.28 -6.33
N ILE A 94 13.39 26.07 -5.76
CA ILE A 94 12.16 25.45 -5.27
C ILE A 94 11.56 26.28 -4.11
N SER A 95 12.36 26.66 -3.10
CA SER A 95 11.88 27.47 -1.98
C SER A 95 11.35 28.83 -2.43
N ALA A 96 11.99 29.46 -3.41
CA ALA A 96 11.50 30.72 -4.00
C ALA A 96 10.15 30.54 -4.71
N ALA A 97 10.00 29.48 -5.51
CA ALA A 97 8.76 29.17 -6.21
C ALA A 97 7.61 28.89 -5.23
N LEU A 98 7.83 28.05 -4.21
CA LEU A 98 6.79 27.74 -3.22
C LEU A 98 6.40 28.96 -2.36
N ARG A 99 7.33 29.88 -2.09
CA ARG A 99 7.03 31.15 -1.40
C ARG A 99 6.20 32.11 -2.25
N ALA A 100 6.35 32.05 -3.57
CA ALA A 100 5.62 32.88 -4.50
C ALA A 100 4.16 32.41 -4.74
N LEU A 101 3.81 31.19 -4.32
CA LEU A 101 2.44 30.69 -4.41
C LEU A 101 1.49 31.51 -3.51
N ASP A 102 0.38 31.97 -4.08
CA ASP A 102 -0.72 32.51 -3.30
C ASP A 102 -1.48 31.36 -2.63
N THR A 103 -1.19 31.14 -1.35
CA THR A 103 -1.82 30.08 -0.55
C THR A 103 -3.33 30.22 -0.44
N GLY A 104 -3.90 31.42 -0.65
CA GLY A 104 -5.34 31.64 -0.68
C GLY A 104 -6.00 31.26 -2.01
N GLY A 105 -5.22 31.18 -3.09
CA GLY A 105 -5.67 30.79 -4.43
C GLY A 105 -5.50 29.30 -4.75
N LEU A 106 -4.75 28.56 -3.93
CA LEU A 106 -4.61 27.10 -4.08
C LEU A 106 -5.89 26.38 -3.64
N SER A 107 -6.18 25.24 -4.27
CA SER A 107 -7.32 24.40 -3.90
C SER A 107 -7.27 23.91 -2.44
N GLN A 108 -6.05 23.76 -1.90
CA GLN A 108 -5.78 23.34 -0.53
C GLN A 108 -4.32 23.65 -0.14
N PRO A 109 -3.95 23.57 1.15
CA PRO A 109 -2.62 23.97 1.63
C PRO A 109 -1.54 22.90 1.38
N TRP A 110 -1.43 22.39 0.16
CA TRP A 110 -0.53 21.26 -0.16
C TRP A 110 0.96 21.59 -0.11
N SER A 111 1.32 22.84 -0.36
CA SER A 111 2.71 23.29 -0.34
C SER A 111 3.19 23.51 1.09
N VAL A 112 4.30 22.85 1.44
CA VAL A 112 4.94 22.99 2.74
C VAL A 112 6.16 23.87 2.56
N ARG A 113 6.16 25.04 3.19
CA ARG A 113 7.31 25.94 3.13
C ARG A 113 8.51 25.33 3.85
N PHE A 114 9.69 25.55 3.30
CA PHE A 114 10.95 25.13 3.87
C PHE A 114 12.04 26.16 3.61
N GLU A 115 13.10 26.06 4.40
CA GLU A 115 14.30 26.87 4.30
C GLU A 115 15.51 25.98 4.02
N PHE A 116 16.34 26.41 3.06
CA PHE A 116 17.62 25.80 2.78
C PHE A 116 18.71 26.55 3.54
N LEU A 117 19.35 25.89 4.49
CA LEU A 117 20.42 26.46 5.30
C LEU A 117 21.76 25.91 4.80
N GLU A 118 22.54 26.73 4.11
CA GLU A 118 23.84 26.31 3.54
C GLU A 118 24.84 25.90 4.63
N GLN A 119 24.83 26.60 5.77
CA GLN A 119 25.57 26.25 6.99
C GLN A 119 24.58 25.76 8.05
N GLY A 120 23.91 24.66 7.73
CA GLY A 120 22.82 24.09 8.51
C GLY A 120 23.27 23.41 9.80
N VAL A 121 24.21 22.46 9.69
CA VAL A 121 24.66 21.65 10.82
C VAL A 121 26.18 21.47 10.79
N LEU A 122 26.83 21.58 11.94
CA LEU A 122 28.25 21.26 12.13
C LEU A 122 28.37 19.77 12.45
N ALA A 123 29.03 19.01 11.57
CA ALA A 123 29.32 17.59 11.77
C ALA A 123 30.73 17.29 11.24
N LEU A 124 31.44 16.33 11.84
CA LEU A 124 32.81 15.97 11.43
C LEU A 124 33.78 17.17 11.30
N GLY A 125 33.56 18.25 12.05
CA GLY A 125 34.38 19.47 12.02
C GLY A 125 34.03 20.48 10.92
N ASP A 126 33.06 20.21 10.05
CA ASP A 126 32.67 21.06 8.93
C ASP A 126 31.16 21.39 8.93
N TRP A 127 30.79 22.54 8.33
CA TRP A 127 29.39 22.96 8.18
C TRP A 127 28.73 22.35 6.94
N PHE A 128 27.67 21.57 7.12
CA PHE A 128 26.92 20.92 6.05
C PHE A 128 25.55 21.55 5.84
N PRO A 129 25.06 21.60 4.58
CA PRO A 129 23.76 22.13 4.28
C PRO A 129 22.64 21.23 4.82
N VAL A 130 21.53 21.84 5.22
CA VAL A 130 20.32 21.12 5.62
C VAL A 130 19.08 21.82 5.08
N VAL A 131 18.00 21.06 4.95
CA VAL A 131 16.67 21.64 4.71
C VAL A 131 15.89 21.56 6.01
N ARG A 132 15.40 22.72 6.46
CA ARG A 132 14.52 22.88 7.62
C ARG A 132 13.10 23.10 7.11
N MET A 133 12.18 22.24 7.49
CA MET A 133 10.75 22.39 7.15
C MET A 133 9.88 22.17 8.38
N ALA A 134 8.73 22.85 8.43
CA ALA A 134 7.76 22.61 9.48
C ALA A 134 7.31 21.14 9.44
N TRP A 135 7.22 20.50 10.60
CA TRP A 135 6.75 19.13 10.68
C TRP A 135 5.26 19.08 10.34
N VAL A 136 4.95 18.39 9.25
CA VAL A 136 3.57 18.17 8.84
C VAL A 136 2.96 17.08 9.72
N GLN A 137 1.88 17.41 10.42
CA GLN A 137 1.04 16.39 11.05
C GLN A 137 0.12 15.81 9.99
N GLY A 138 0.35 14.55 9.64
CA GLY A 138 -0.45 13.84 8.65
C GLY A 138 -0.12 12.37 8.61
N THR A 139 -1.04 11.59 8.05
CA THR A 139 -0.84 10.16 7.80
C THR A 139 -0.45 9.96 6.35
N ASP A 140 0.51 9.08 6.06
CA ASP A 140 0.80 8.66 4.68
C ASP A 140 -0.44 8.04 4.00
N LEU A 141 -0.44 8.09 2.66
CA LEU A 141 -1.61 7.73 1.87
C LEU A 141 -2.05 6.27 2.03
N ILE A 142 -1.11 5.32 2.12
CA ILE A 142 -1.44 3.89 2.31
C ILE A 142 -2.12 3.70 3.67
N SER A 143 -1.50 4.18 4.74
CA SER A 143 -2.04 4.07 6.10
C SER A 143 -3.38 4.79 6.27
N TRP A 144 -3.60 5.88 5.52
CA TRP A 144 -4.90 6.56 5.50
C TRP A 144 -5.96 5.70 4.79
N ILE A 145 -5.65 5.17 3.60
CA ILE A 145 -6.56 4.29 2.85
C ILE A 145 -6.88 3.04 3.66
N ASP A 146 -5.91 2.41 4.32
CA ASP A 146 -6.14 1.21 5.12
C ASP A 146 -7.18 1.40 6.22
N ARG A 147 -7.22 2.59 6.83
CA ARG A 147 -8.19 2.94 7.88
C ARG A 147 -9.55 3.34 7.32
N HIS A 148 -9.61 3.88 6.10
CA HIS A 148 -10.82 4.50 5.55
C HIS A 148 -11.39 3.77 4.31
N ARG A 149 -10.77 2.70 3.83
CA ARG A 149 -11.19 1.97 2.61
C ARG A 149 -12.64 1.48 2.63
N HIS A 150 -13.22 1.29 3.81
CA HIS A 150 -14.63 0.89 3.95
C HIS A 150 -15.61 2.09 3.99
N ASP A 151 -15.10 3.32 4.02
CA ASP A 151 -15.85 4.56 3.89
C ASP A 151 -15.64 5.14 2.48
N SER A 152 -16.47 4.66 1.55
CA SER A 152 -16.45 5.06 0.13
C SER A 152 -16.55 6.59 -0.04
N ALA A 153 -17.35 7.27 0.79
CA ALA A 153 -17.53 8.72 0.70
C ALA A 153 -16.26 9.47 1.09
N ALA A 154 -15.57 9.04 2.15
CA ALA A 154 -14.30 9.63 2.55
C ALA A 154 -13.22 9.44 1.46
N VAL A 155 -13.10 8.23 0.89
CA VAL A 155 -12.11 7.95 -0.16
C VAL A 155 -12.41 8.73 -1.44
N HIS A 156 -13.69 8.87 -1.83
CA HIS A 156 -14.07 9.74 -2.94
C HIS A 156 -13.72 11.21 -2.69
N ALA A 157 -14.01 11.74 -1.50
CA ALA A 157 -13.64 13.11 -1.16
C ALA A 157 -12.11 13.31 -1.20
N LEU A 158 -11.33 12.30 -0.83
CA LEU A 158 -9.87 12.35 -0.97
C LEU A 158 -9.43 12.30 -2.44
N ALA A 159 -10.10 11.50 -3.29
CA ALA A 159 -9.87 11.48 -4.73
C ALA A 159 -10.12 12.85 -5.37
N ASP A 160 -11.20 13.53 -5.00
CA ASP A 160 -11.53 14.89 -5.46
C ASP A 160 -10.48 15.91 -5.01
N ARG A 161 -10.00 15.80 -3.76
CA ARG A 161 -8.90 16.64 -3.27
C ARG A 161 -7.59 16.37 -4.01
N PHE A 162 -7.31 15.11 -4.34
CA PHE A 162 -6.12 14.76 -5.11
C PHE A 162 -6.21 15.28 -6.55
N LEU A 163 -7.39 15.20 -7.17
CA LEU A 163 -7.64 15.81 -8.47
C LEU A 163 -7.38 17.32 -8.45
N ALA A 164 -7.87 18.02 -7.42
CA ALA A 164 -7.64 19.45 -7.25
C ALA A 164 -6.15 19.79 -7.01
N LEU A 165 -5.44 18.97 -6.21
CA LEU A 165 -3.99 19.07 -6.04
C LEU A 165 -3.23 18.97 -7.36
N ALA A 166 -3.57 17.98 -8.18
CA ALA A 166 -2.93 17.79 -9.48
C ALA A 166 -3.19 18.99 -10.41
N GLY A 167 -4.38 19.59 -10.32
CA GLY A 167 -4.72 20.84 -11.00
C GLY A 167 -3.83 22.00 -10.57
N ASP A 168 -3.69 22.23 -9.25
CA ASP A 168 -2.83 23.29 -8.71
C ASP A 168 -1.38 23.18 -9.21
N LEU A 169 -0.83 21.96 -9.26
CA LEU A 169 0.52 21.71 -9.75
C LEU A 169 0.67 22.10 -11.23
N GLU A 170 -0.26 21.67 -12.09
CA GLU A 170 -0.25 22.00 -13.52
C GLU A 170 -0.42 23.50 -13.77
N ASP A 171 -1.36 24.15 -13.06
CA ASP A 171 -1.65 25.59 -13.22
C ASP A 171 -0.43 26.47 -12.86
N HIS A 172 0.43 25.99 -11.96
CA HIS A 172 1.67 26.67 -11.60
C HIS A 172 2.92 26.13 -12.34
N SER A 173 2.74 25.19 -13.28
CA SER A 173 3.84 24.50 -13.99
C SER A 173 4.88 23.88 -13.05
N ILE A 174 4.40 23.31 -11.94
CA ILE A 174 5.19 22.59 -10.95
C ILE A 174 4.94 21.10 -11.14
N ALA A 175 6.00 20.30 -11.05
CA ALA A 175 5.87 18.85 -10.91
C ALA A 175 6.73 18.41 -9.72
N HIS A 176 6.19 17.55 -8.88
CA HIS A 176 6.87 16.96 -7.73
C HIS A 176 8.06 16.08 -8.13
N GLY A 177 7.95 15.34 -9.24
CA GLY A 177 9.00 14.46 -9.78
C GLY A 177 9.15 13.11 -9.07
N ASP A 178 8.61 12.99 -7.85
CA ASP A 178 8.40 11.74 -7.13
C ASP A 178 7.01 11.68 -6.48
N LEU A 179 5.95 11.91 -7.27
CA LEU A 179 4.58 11.91 -6.76
C LEU A 179 4.13 10.47 -6.46
N GLN A 180 4.12 10.10 -5.17
CA GLN A 180 3.86 8.74 -4.71
C GLN A 180 3.26 8.71 -3.29
N HIS A 181 2.80 7.54 -2.84
CA HIS A 181 2.09 7.37 -1.57
C HIS A 181 2.87 7.86 -0.34
N GLY A 182 4.19 7.70 -0.31
CA GLY A 182 5.03 8.14 0.80
C GLY A 182 5.22 9.66 0.89
N ASN A 183 5.00 10.37 -0.22
CA ASN A 183 5.21 11.82 -0.34
C ASN A 183 3.90 12.62 -0.27
N ILE A 184 2.77 11.94 -0.10
CA ILE A 184 1.45 12.55 0.06
C ILE A 184 0.95 12.25 1.47
N LEU A 185 0.91 13.28 2.31
CA LEU A 185 0.38 13.18 3.68
C LEU A 185 -1.05 13.74 3.71
N VAL A 186 -1.94 13.01 4.37
CA VAL A 186 -3.31 13.43 4.65
C VAL A 186 -3.36 13.99 6.06
N ALA A 187 -3.60 15.30 6.18
CA ALA A 187 -3.75 15.99 7.46
C ALA A 187 -5.09 15.65 8.13
N ASP A 188 -5.24 16.01 9.41
CA ASP A 188 -6.45 15.69 10.20
C ASP A 188 -7.73 16.35 9.64
N ASP A 189 -7.60 17.45 8.91
CA ASP A 189 -8.69 18.12 8.18
C ASP A 189 -8.96 17.49 6.78
N ASN A 190 -8.34 16.36 6.49
CA ASN A 190 -8.33 15.64 5.22
C ASN A 190 -7.74 16.44 4.04
N THR A 191 -7.03 17.55 4.29
CA THR A 191 -6.28 18.23 3.23
C THR A 191 -4.97 17.51 2.95
N LEU A 192 -4.53 17.57 1.69
CA LEU A 192 -3.26 16.96 1.27
C LEU A 192 -2.08 17.88 1.56
N ARG A 193 -0.93 17.28 1.85
CA ARG A 193 0.38 17.94 2.04
C ARG A 193 1.42 17.15 1.26
N LEU A 194 2.18 17.82 0.41
CA LEU A 194 3.29 17.21 -0.32
C LEU A 194 4.59 17.38 0.47
N VAL A 195 5.40 16.34 0.52
CA VAL A 195 6.73 16.33 1.15
C VAL A 195 7.77 15.71 0.23
N ASP A 196 9.04 15.93 0.53
CA ASP A 196 10.19 15.43 -0.23
C ASP A 196 10.34 16.01 -1.66
N TYR A 197 10.77 17.26 -1.74
CA TYR A 197 10.89 18.01 -2.99
C TYR A 197 12.20 17.77 -3.75
N ASP A 198 12.89 16.64 -3.53
CA ASP A 198 14.16 16.33 -4.20
C ASP A 198 13.99 16.26 -5.72
N GLY A 199 12.95 15.60 -6.21
CA GLY A 199 12.62 15.48 -7.62
C GLY A 199 11.94 16.71 -8.23
N MET A 200 11.63 17.75 -7.44
CA MET A 200 10.71 18.80 -7.86
C MET A 200 11.24 19.65 -9.02
N TYR A 201 10.40 19.83 -10.03
CA TYR A 201 10.54 20.80 -11.09
C TYR A 201 9.74 22.06 -10.76
N VAL A 202 10.40 23.19 -10.96
CA VAL A 202 9.78 24.53 -11.01
C VAL A 202 10.29 25.24 -12.27
N PRO A 203 9.57 26.23 -12.81
CA PRO A 203 9.99 26.89 -14.06
C PRO A 203 11.42 27.44 -14.08
N ALA A 204 11.94 27.85 -12.91
CA ALA A 204 13.31 28.32 -12.75
C ALA A 204 14.39 27.24 -12.95
N LEU A 205 14.02 25.95 -12.95
CA LEU A 205 14.91 24.80 -13.18
C LEU A 205 14.81 24.24 -14.60
N LYS A 206 14.17 24.97 -15.52
CA LYS A 206 14.05 24.53 -16.92
C LYS A 206 15.44 24.35 -17.56
N GLY A 207 15.69 23.14 -18.07
CA GLY A 207 16.95 22.77 -18.72
C GLY A 207 17.96 22.07 -17.80
N GLU A 208 17.71 22.04 -16.49
CA GLU A 208 18.48 21.22 -15.55
C GLU A 208 18.15 19.74 -15.70
N PRO A 209 19.09 18.82 -15.39
CA PRO A 209 18.79 17.39 -15.38
C PRO A 209 17.95 16.98 -14.16
N ALA A 210 17.16 15.90 -14.31
CA ALA A 210 16.53 15.25 -13.16
C ALA A 210 17.59 14.72 -12.19
N THR A 211 17.37 14.92 -10.89
CA THR A 211 18.21 14.36 -9.81
C THR A 211 17.84 12.92 -9.51
N GLU A 212 16.60 12.53 -9.76
CA GLU A 212 16.08 11.19 -9.55
C GLU A 212 14.94 10.88 -10.52
N ASN A 213 14.71 9.58 -10.73
CA ASN A 213 13.65 9.11 -11.62
C ASN A 213 12.31 8.87 -10.90
N GLY A 214 12.22 9.16 -9.59
CA GLY A 214 11.06 8.88 -8.76
C GLY A 214 10.84 7.38 -8.50
N HIS A 215 9.79 7.07 -7.75
CA HIS A 215 9.48 5.74 -7.25
C HIS A 215 8.91 4.86 -8.35
N ARG A 216 9.62 3.77 -8.71
CA ARG A 216 9.31 2.88 -9.85
C ARG A 216 7.84 2.43 -9.97
N ASN A 217 7.13 2.24 -8.85
CA ASN A 217 5.71 1.87 -8.84
C ASN A 217 4.73 3.00 -9.23
N TYR A 218 5.21 4.21 -9.50
CA TYR A 218 4.39 5.38 -9.86
C TYR A 218 4.84 6.03 -11.16
N GLN A 219 5.92 5.55 -11.77
CA GLN A 219 6.54 6.20 -12.91
C GLN A 219 6.17 5.51 -14.20
N SER A 220 6.04 6.29 -15.28
CA SER A 220 5.78 5.75 -16.61
C SER A 220 6.97 4.89 -17.06
N PRO A 221 6.75 3.73 -17.70
CA PRO A 221 7.82 2.95 -18.33
C PRO A 221 8.62 3.75 -19.39
N GLN A 222 8.04 4.83 -19.91
CA GLN A 222 8.67 5.70 -20.91
C GLN A 222 9.45 6.86 -20.27
N ARG A 223 9.48 6.99 -18.93
CA ARG A 223 10.17 8.09 -18.26
C ARG A 223 11.68 7.87 -18.24
N GLY A 224 12.43 8.83 -18.77
CA GLY A 224 13.89 8.89 -18.73
C GLY A 224 14.41 10.19 -18.10
N ALA A 225 15.73 10.29 -17.98
CA ALA A 225 16.38 11.46 -17.36
C ALA A 225 16.14 12.78 -18.12
N THR A 226 15.71 12.71 -19.39
CA THR A 226 15.40 13.86 -20.25
C THR A 226 13.99 14.41 -20.06
N ASP A 227 13.12 13.70 -19.33
CA ASP A 227 11.73 14.09 -19.14
C ASP A 227 11.52 15.05 -17.95
N PHE A 228 12.60 15.65 -17.43
CA PHE A 228 12.51 16.64 -16.36
C PHE A 228 11.75 17.89 -16.82
N GLY A 229 10.53 18.07 -16.32
CA GLY A 229 9.65 19.12 -16.78
C GLY A 229 8.28 19.12 -16.09
N PRO A 230 7.39 20.06 -16.44
CA PRO A 230 6.12 20.26 -15.75
C PRO A 230 5.12 19.11 -16.00
N ALA A 231 5.29 18.30 -17.04
CA ALA A 231 4.40 17.20 -17.38
C ALA A 231 4.82 15.84 -16.77
N MET A 232 5.95 15.77 -16.07
CA MET A 232 6.57 14.49 -15.72
C MET A 232 5.78 13.64 -14.72
N ASP A 233 4.88 14.25 -13.95
CA ASP A 233 4.05 13.58 -12.94
C ASP A 233 2.69 13.14 -13.47
N ARG A 234 2.34 13.45 -14.73
CA ARG A 234 0.99 13.17 -15.25
C ARG A 234 0.62 11.70 -15.12
N PHE A 235 1.53 10.79 -15.45
CA PHE A 235 1.30 9.36 -15.28
C PHE A 235 1.03 9.00 -13.81
N SER A 236 1.86 9.48 -12.89
CA SER A 236 1.72 9.25 -11.45
C SER A 236 0.40 9.80 -10.91
N ALA A 237 -0.01 10.99 -11.36
CA ALA A 237 -1.27 11.60 -10.98
C ALA A 237 -2.47 10.74 -11.42
N TRP A 238 -2.51 10.32 -12.69
CA TRP A 238 -3.54 9.41 -13.20
C TRP A 238 -3.56 8.08 -12.43
N LEU A 239 -2.40 7.53 -12.11
CA LEU A 239 -2.30 6.27 -11.39
C LEU A 239 -2.84 6.37 -9.94
N ILE A 240 -2.48 7.45 -9.22
CA ILE A 240 -2.93 7.67 -7.85
C ILE A 240 -4.45 7.94 -7.83
N HIS A 241 -4.94 8.77 -8.75
CA HIS A 241 -6.37 9.05 -8.85
C HIS A 241 -7.17 7.78 -9.19
N LEU A 242 -6.73 6.98 -10.17
CA LEU A 242 -7.34 5.68 -10.50
C LEU A 242 -7.38 4.76 -9.28
N SER A 243 -6.30 4.75 -8.49
CA SER A 243 -6.23 3.94 -7.27
C SER A 243 -7.28 4.38 -6.24
N LEU A 244 -7.39 5.68 -5.98
CA LEU A 244 -8.40 6.21 -5.05
C LEU A 244 -9.83 5.96 -5.56
N LEU A 245 -10.08 6.17 -6.86
CA LEU A 245 -11.36 5.87 -7.50
C LEU A 245 -11.72 4.38 -7.36
N ALA A 246 -10.76 3.48 -7.62
CA ALA A 246 -10.96 2.05 -7.50
C ALA A 246 -11.35 1.65 -6.07
N VAL A 247 -10.63 2.13 -5.07
CA VAL A 247 -10.91 1.81 -3.65
C VAL A 247 -12.23 2.41 -3.19
N ALA A 248 -12.54 3.64 -3.61
CA ALA A 248 -13.83 4.27 -3.29
C ALA A 248 -15.01 3.51 -3.91
N THR A 249 -14.84 2.97 -5.12
CA THR A 249 -15.87 2.25 -5.86
C THR A 249 -16.08 0.83 -5.35
N ASP A 250 -14.98 0.09 -5.16
CA ASP A 250 -14.96 -1.25 -4.62
C ASP A 250 -13.78 -1.41 -3.64
N PRO A 251 -14.05 -1.33 -2.32
CA PRO A 251 -13.02 -1.55 -1.29
C PRO A 251 -12.34 -2.92 -1.40
N GLY A 252 -13.01 -3.90 -2.02
CA GLY A 252 -12.46 -5.22 -2.29
C GLY A 252 -11.27 -5.19 -3.25
N LEU A 253 -11.15 -4.18 -4.11
CA LEU A 253 -9.98 -4.01 -5.00
C LEU A 253 -8.71 -3.70 -4.22
N TRP A 254 -8.80 -2.96 -3.11
CA TRP A 254 -7.68 -2.75 -2.21
C TRP A 254 -7.16 -4.08 -1.67
N THR A 255 -8.03 -4.90 -1.07
CA THR A 255 -7.66 -6.22 -0.53
C THR A 255 -7.10 -7.16 -1.60
N GLN A 256 -7.55 -7.01 -2.84
CA GLN A 256 -7.24 -7.90 -3.95
C GLN A 256 -5.95 -7.55 -4.70
N LEU A 257 -5.52 -6.29 -4.64
CA LEU A 257 -4.42 -5.77 -5.46
C LEU A 257 -3.29 -5.16 -4.63
N HIS A 258 -3.61 -4.58 -3.46
CA HIS A 258 -2.62 -4.02 -2.57
C HIS A 258 -2.00 -5.12 -1.68
N ASP A 259 -0.68 -5.06 -1.51
CA ASP A 259 0.03 -5.81 -0.47
C ASP A 259 0.36 -4.88 0.69
N THR A 260 0.06 -5.31 1.92
CA THR A 260 0.41 -4.61 3.17
C THR A 260 1.87 -4.22 3.34
N GLN A 261 2.80 -4.90 2.65
CA GLN A 261 4.23 -4.54 2.62
C GLN A 261 4.65 -3.89 1.28
N GLY A 262 3.69 -3.64 0.39
CA GLY A 262 3.92 -3.07 -0.93
C GLY A 262 4.07 -1.56 -0.88
N GLU A 263 5.11 -1.05 -1.53
CA GLU A 263 5.32 0.39 -1.75
C GLU A 263 4.52 0.89 -2.98
N TYR A 264 3.26 0.49 -3.07
CA TYR A 264 2.35 0.82 -4.18
C TYR A 264 0.89 0.80 -3.71
N LEU A 265 0.00 1.48 -4.44
CA LEU A 265 -1.44 1.46 -4.14
C LEU A 265 -2.06 0.15 -4.65
N ILE A 266 -2.69 0.16 -5.83
CA ILE A 266 -3.30 -1.04 -6.44
C ILE A 266 -2.57 -1.54 -7.69
N LEU A 267 -1.53 -0.83 -8.12
CA LEU A 267 -0.76 -1.10 -9.33
C LEU A 267 0.72 -0.85 -9.01
N SER A 268 1.57 -1.73 -9.50
CA SER A 268 3.02 -1.76 -9.29
C SER A 268 3.78 -1.65 -10.61
N GLU A 269 5.11 -1.49 -10.56
CA GLU A 269 5.96 -1.45 -11.75
C GLU A 269 5.77 -2.65 -12.70
N SER A 270 5.56 -3.86 -12.14
CA SER A 270 5.31 -5.06 -12.96
C SER A 270 4.02 -4.95 -13.79
N ASP A 271 3.00 -4.25 -13.29
CA ASP A 271 1.74 -4.08 -14.01
C ASP A 271 1.91 -3.17 -15.24
N PHE A 272 2.94 -2.33 -15.25
CA PHE A 272 3.22 -1.38 -16.34
C PHE A 272 4.21 -1.96 -17.35
N THR A 273 5.22 -2.68 -16.85
CA THR A 273 6.30 -3.25 -17.67
C THR A 273 5.87 -4.52 -18.40
N ASP A 274 4.99 -5.31 -17.80
CA ASP A 274 4.35 -6.46 -18.45
C ASP A 274 2.83 -6.49 -18.21
N PRO A 275 2.07 -5.64 -18.93
CA PRO A 275 0.63 -5.50 -18.71
C PRO A 275 -0.16 -6.78 -19.03
N ALA A 276 0.40 -7.68 -19.84
CA ALA A 276 -0.24 -8.93 -20.23
C ALA A 276 -0.31 -9.93 -19.07
N THR A 277 0.65 -9.87 -18.14
CA THR A 277 0.74 -10.76 -16.98
C THR A 277 0.18 -10.13 -15.71
N SER A 278 -0.26 -8.87 -15.77
CA SER A 278 -0.88 -8.15 -14.64
C SER A 278 -2.22 -8.77 -14.21
N LEU A 279 -2.38 -8.95 -12.90
CA LEU A 279 -3.67 -9.31 -12.30
C LEU A 279 -4.62 -8.11 -12.14
N ALA A 280 -4.09 -6.89 -12.16
CA ALA A 280 -4.86 -5.67 -11.92
C ALA A 280 -5.66 -5.24 -13.15
N TRP A 281 -5.06 -5.24 -14.34
CA TRP A 281 -5.73 -4.77 -15.55
C TRP A 281 -7.03 -5.51 -15.88
N PRO A 282 -7.11 -6.86 -15.83
CA PRO A 282 -8.34 -7.57 -16.10
C PRO A 282 -9.47 -7.20 -15.13
N LEU A 283 -9.15 -6.98 -13.86
CA LEU A 283 -10.14 -6.61 -12.83
C LEU A 283 -10.64 -5.18 -13.02
N LEU A 284 -9.74 -4.24 -13.28
CA LEU A 284 -10.09 -2.82 -13.45
C LEU A 284 -10.88 -2.60 -14.75
N LEU A 285 -10.46 -3.22 -15.86
CA LEU A 285 -11.13 -3.10 -17.15
C LEU A 285 -12.42 -3.92 -17.24
N GLY A 286 -12.55 -4.97 -16.43
CA GLY A 286 -13.75 -5.80 -16.34
C GLY A 286 -14.73 -5.37 -15.25
N HIS A 287 -14.41 -4.36 -14.45
CA HIS A 287 -15.24 -3.92 -13.32
C HIS A 287 -16.62 -3.44 -13.78
N SER A 288 -17.67 -3.50 -12.94
CA SER A 288 -19.04 -3.10 -13.33
C SER A 288 -19.27 -1.59 -13.43
N ASP A 289 -18.48 -0.80 -12.72
CA ASP A 289 -18.52 0.67 -12.78
C ASP A 289 -17.90 1.23 -14.07
N GLN A 290 -18.64 2.10 -14.77
CA GLN A 290 -18.21 2.65 -16.06
C GLN A 290 -17.07 3.66 -15.93
N ARG A 291 -17.04 4.47 -14.86
CA ARG A 291 -16.01 5.50 -14.66
C ARG A 291 -14.68 4.85 -14.37
N LEU A 292 -14.67 3.87 -13.47
CA LEU A 292 -13.48 3.10 -13.15
C LEU A 292 -12.90 2.39 -14.38
N ARG A 293 -13.74 1.70 -15.17
CA ARG A 293 -13.28 1.06 -16.42
C ARG A 293 -12.69 2.06 -17.39
N ALA A 294 -13.35 3.20 -17.59
CA ALA A 294 -12.93 4.20 -18.56
C ALA A 294 -11.60 4.86 -18.17
N GLU A 295 -11.39 5.13 -16.88
CA GLU A 295 -10.12 5.64 -16.38
C GLU A 295 -9.02 4.58 -16.48
N ALA A 296 -9.29 3.34 -16.07
CA ALA A 296 -8.33 2.24 -16.19
C ALA A 296 -7.88 2.00 -17.65
N ASP A 297 -8.80 2.08 -18.61
CA ASP A 297 -8.47 1.95 -20.03
C ASP A 297 -7.57 3.08 -20.52
N ARG A 298 -7.81 4.33 -20.09
CA ARG A 298 -6.93 5.47 -20.38
C ARG A 298 -5.54 5.27 -19.79
N VAL A 299 -5.45 4.94 -18.49
CA VAL A 299 -4.15 4.74 -17.82
C VAL A 299 -3.37 3.61 -18.48
N ARG A 300 -4.01 2.49 -18.83
CA ARG A 300 -3.36 1.42 -19.59
C ARG A 300 -2.89 1.89 -20.96
N GLY A 301 -3.67 2.72 -21.64
CA GLY A 301 -3.30 3.34 -22.92
C GLY A 301 -2.08 4.25 -22.85
N PHE A 302 -1.70 4.75 -21.67
CA PHE A 302 -0.54 5.63 -21.48
C PHE A 302 0.81 4.90 -21.42
N LEU A 303 0.83 3.58 -21.17
CA LEU A 303 2.06 2.82 -20.89
C LEU A 303 3.12 2.85 -22.00
N GLY A 304 2.69 3.06 -23.26
CA GLY A 304 3.57 3.18 -24.42
C GLY A 304 3.74 4.61 -24.94
N GLN A 305 3.19 5.61 -24.26
CA GLN A 305 3.21 6.99 -24.71
C GLN A 305 4.33 7.80 -24.05
N PRO A 306 4.99 8.72 -24.78
CA PRO A 306 5.95 9.65 -24.18
C PRO A 306 5.31 10.47 -23.05
N CYS A 307 6.05 10.73 -21.96
CA CYS A 307 5.53 11.46 -20.81
C CYS A 307 4.97 12.84 -21.17
N SER A 308 5.57 13.51 -22.15
CA SER A 308 5.15 14.84 -22.62
C SER A 308 3.80 14.85 -23.36
N THR A 309 3.34 13.71 -23.88
CA THR A 309 2.05 13.62 -24.62
C THR A 309 0.88 13.26 -23.72
N LEU A 310 1.13 12.86 -22.48
CA LEU A 310 0.07 12.45 -21.56
C LEU A 310 -0.83 13.63 -21.23
N PRO A 311 -2.16 13.43 -21.16
CA PRO A 311 -3.10 14.50 -20.82
C PRO A 311 -2.98 14.87 -19.35
N ARG A 312 -3.20 16.15 -19.04
CA ARG A 312 -3.37 16.60 -17.66
C ARG A 312 -4.56 15.91 -17.00
N LEU A 313 -4.45 15.60 -15.71
CA LEU A 313 -5.55 15.04 -14.93
C LEU A 313 -6.53 16.17 -14.57
N THR A 314 -7.67 16.24 -15.26
CA THR A 314 -8.74 17.21 -14.97
C THR A 314 -10.11 16.55 -14.96
N ALA A 315 -11.09 17.20 -14.33
CA ALA A 315 -12.48 16.74 -14.35
C ALA A 315 -13.00 16.51 -15.79
N ASP A 316 -12.64 17.40 -16.74
CA ASP A 316 -12.98 17.23 -18.16
C ASP A 316 -12.31 16.01 -18.79
N ALA A 317 -11.05 15.72 -18.43
CA ALA A 317 -10.36 14.54 -18.93
C ALA A 317 -10.98 13.23 -18.42
N LEU A 318 -11.59 13.28 -17.23
CA LEU A 318 -12.33 12.18 -16.61
C LEU A 318 -13.76 12.03 -17.14
N ALA A 319 -14.28 13.02 -17.89
CA ALA A 319 -15.63 12.97 -18.44
C ALA A 319 -15.80 11.81 -19.43
N LEU A 320 -16.91 11.09 -19.29
CA LEU A 320 -17.27 10.00 -20.21
C LEU A 320 -17.70 10.58 -21.58
N PRO A 321 -17.26 9.98 -22.70
CA PRO A 321 -17.70 10.42 -24.02
C PRO A 321 -19.23 10.28 -24.16
N ALA A 322 -19.88 11.35 -24.64
CA ALA A 322 -21.31 11.35 -24.87
C ALA A 322 -21.69 10.31 -25.96
N PRO A 323 -22.83 9.61 -25.84
CA PRO A 323 -23.28 8.68 -26.87
C PRO A 323 -23.52 9.42 -28.20
N PRO A 324 -23.19 8.82 -29.35
CA PRO A 324 -23.35 9.47 -30.65
C PRO A 324 -24.82 9.78 -30.92
N ARG A 325 -25.15 11.07 -31.13
CA ARG A 325 -26.47 11.52 -31.56
C ARG A 325 -26.76 11.01 -32.97
N LYS A 326 -27.74 10.10 -33.11
CA LYS A 326 -28.24 9.63 -34.42
C LYS A 326 -28.78 10.82 -35.23
N ARG A 327 -28.18 11.09 -36.39
CA ARG A 327 -28.71 12.02 -37.41
C ARG A 327 -29.98 11.41 -38.03
N LYS A 328 -31.09 12.16 -38.04
CA LYS A 328 -32.34 11.82 -38.75
C LYS A 328 -32.19 12.14 -40.24
N GLY A 329 -32.48 11.20 -41.11
CA GLY A 329 -32.64 11.44 -42.55
C GLY A 329 -33.36 10.29 -43.26
N GLY A 330 -34.41 10.65 -44.02
CA GLY A 330 -34.84 9.97 -45.25
C GLY A 330 -35.73 8.73 -45.13
N ALA A 331 -36.98 8.84 -45.58
CA ALA A 331 -37.99 7.78 -45.64
C ALA A 331 -37.92 6.92 -46.90
N ALA A 332 -38.26 5.63 -46.79
CA ALA A 332 -39.08 4.87 -47.75
C ALA A 332 -39.51 3.53 -47.11
N ALA A 333 -40.82 3.28 -47.06
CA ALA A 333 -41.45 2.01 -46.69
C ALA A 333 -41.77 1.18 -47.96
N PRO A 334 -42.08 -0.14 -47.87
CA PRO A 334 -43.48 -0.51 -47.54
C PRO A 334 -43.70 -1.76 -46.67
N THR A 335 -44.89 -1.74 -46.01
CA THR A 335 -45.82 -2.82 -45.59
C THR A 335 -45.33 -3.97 -44.69
N ALA A 336 -45.66 -3.91 -43.38
CA ALA A 336 -46.84 -4.49 -42.69
C ALA A 336 -46.49 -5.88 -42.10
N THR A 337 -46.64 -6.17 -40.81
CA THR A 337 -47.92 -6.27 -40.10
C THR A 337 -47.68 -6.38 -38.57
N SER A 338 -48.43 -5.54 -37.84
CA SER A 338 -48.94 -5.65 -36.47
C SER A 338 -48.10 -6.25 -35.33
N GLY A 339 -47.93 -5.44 -34.28
CA GLY A 339 -47.52 -5.91 -32.95
C GLY A 339 -47.27 -4.75 -31.96
N SER A 340 -48.31 -3.93 -31.73
CA SER A 340 -48.51 -3.04 -30.56
C SER A 340 -47.78 -3.57 -29.30
N THR A 341 -47.02 -2.82 -28.49
CA THR A 341 -47.14 -1.39 -28.14
C THR A 341 -45.81 -0.90 -27.53
N SER A 342 -45.34 0.23 -28.06
CA SER A 342 -44.22 1.10 -27.62
C SER A 342 -44.56 1.80 -26.29
N ALA A 343 -43.63 1.84 -25.32
CA ALA A 343 -42.71 2.96 -25.00
C ALA A 343 -43.43 4.25 -24.52
N ALA A 344 -43.15 4.81 -23.34
CA ALA A 344 -41.93 5.47 -22.84
C ALA A 344 -42.18 6.98 -22.67
N ALA A 345 -42.07 7.45 -21.40
CA ALA A 345 -41.45 8.70 -20.87
C ALA A 345 -41.74 10.08 -21.53
N PRO A 346 -41.34 11.26 -20.98
CA PRO A 346 -40.87 11.66 -19.63
C PRO A 346 -41.49 12.99 -19.10
N ALA A 347 -40.99 13.46 -17.94
CA ALA A 347 -40.56 14.85 -17.65
C ALA A 347 -41.20 15.56 -16.41
N ASN A 348 -40.30 16.24 -15.69
CA ASN A 348 -40.46 17.29 -14.67
C ASN A 348 -40.64 16.90 -13.19
N ALA A 349 -39.56 17.11 -12.43
CA ALA A 349 -39.58 17.61 -11.04
C ALA A 349 -39.63 19.16 -11.09
N PRO A 350 -39.98 19.92 -10.03
CA PRO A 350 -39.91 19.55 -8.61
C PRO A 350 -41.12 19.98 -7.77
N SER A 351 -41.46 19.19 -6.75
CA SER A 351 -42.04 19.61 -5.47
C SER A 351 -42.25 18.36 -4.64
N GLY A 352 -41.94 18.43 -3.35
CA GLY A 352 -41.88 17.28 -2.44
C GLY A 352 -43.11 16.38 -2.54
N CYS A 353 -42.93 15.20 -3.12
CA CYS A 353 -43.88 14.11 -3.07
C CYS A 353 -43.10 12.81 -2.88
N ILE A 354 -43.41 12.17 -1.78
CA ILE A 354 -42.91 10.90 -1.29
C ILE A 354 -43.09 9.79 -2.36
N PRO A 355 -42.11 8.89 -2.60
CA PRO A 355 -42.22 7.82 -3.61
C PRO A 355 -43.35 6.82 -3.32
N ALA A 356 -43.99 6.25 -4.36
CA ALA A 356 -45.18 5.40 -4.26
C ALA A 356 -45.03 4.10 -3.43
N TRP A 357 -43.82 3.59 -3.18
CA TRP A 357 -43.60 2.48 -2.24
C TRP A 357 -43.68 2.91 -0.75
N LEU A 358 -43.69 4.23 -0.51
CA LEU A 358 -43.84 4.85 0.80
C LEU A 358 -45.26 5.43 1.02
N VAL A 359 -46.13 5.43 0.00
CA VAL A 359 -47.57 5.74 0.13
C VAL A 359 -48.31 4.61 0.87
N ASP A 360 -47.81 3.37 0.82
CA ASP A 360 -48.34 2.25 1.61
C ASP A 360 -47.83 2.22 3.08
N ARG A 361 -47.04 3.21 3.50
CA ARG A 361 -46.50 3.30 4.88
C ARG A 361 -46.77 4.60 5.62
N VAL A 362 -47.51 5.54 5.02
CA VAL A 362 -48.04 6.70 5.75
C VAL A 362 -49.53 6.82 5.44
N ALA A 363 -50.35 6.64 6.48
CA ALA A 363 -51.81 6.64 6.49
C ALA A 363 -52.50 5.39 5.92
N SER A 364 -52.56 4.34 6.75
CA SER A 364 -53.82 3.68 7.16
C SER A 364 -53.48 2.42 7.93
N ALA A 365 -53.41 2.49 9.25
CA ALA A 365 -53.63 1.31 10.06
C ALA A 365 -55.12 0.96 9.90
N PRO A 366 -55.50 -0.23 9.39
CA PRO A 366 -56.89 -0.64 9.42
C PRO A 366 -57.27 -0.85 10.88
N ALA A 367 -58.11 0.07 11.38
CA ALA A 367 -58.89 -0.12 12.60
C ALA A 367 -59.87 -1.28 12.37
N ARG A 368 -59.38 -2.52 12.46
CA ARG A 368 -60.25 -3.69 12.45
C ARG A 368 -60.69 -3.98 13.87
N ALA A 369 -61.88 -3.44 14.15
CA ALA A 369 -62.86 -3.85 15.15
C ALA A 369 -62.36 -4.87 16.19
N VAL A 370 -61.82 -4.34 17.28
CA VAL A 370 -62.00 -4.97 18.58
C VAL A 370 -63.53 -5.02 18.80
N PRO A 371 -64.13 -6.15 19.21
CA PRO A 371 -65.49 -6.12 19.69
C PRO A 371 -65.54 -5.16 20.88
N THR A 372 -66.10 -3.98 20.66
CA THR A 372 -66.42 -3.00 21.69
C THR A 372 -67.60 -3.55 22.50
N SER A 373 -67.32 -4.55 23.33
CA SER A 373 -68.01 -4.69 24.60
C SER A 373 -67.02 -4.26 25.67
N ALA A 374 -66.69 -2.96 25.66
CA ALA A 374 -66.36 -2.32 26.92
C ALA A 374 -67.59 -2.57 27.82
N PRO A 375 -67.47 -3.29 28.95
CA PRO A 375 -68.48 -3.13 29.96
C PRO A 375 -68.44 -1.64 30.28
N THR A 376 -69.58 -0.97 30.08
CA THR A 376 -69.91 0.35 30.63
C THR A 376 -69.16 0.53 31.94
N PRO A 377 -68.51 1.67 32.23
CA PRO A 377 -67.91 1.87 33.54
C PRO A 377 -69.00 1.63 34.57
N ALA A 378 -69.01 0.43 35.16
CA ALA A 378 -69.87 0.10 36.27
C ALA A 378 -69.44 1.12 37.32
N SER A 379 -70.36 2.04 37.62
CA SER A 379 -70.31 3.02 38.71
C SER A 379 -69.05 2.90 39.57
N ALA A 380 -68.20 3.92 39.57
CA ALA A 380 -66.87 3.93 40.21
C ALA A 380 -66.90 3.86 41.75
N GLY A 381 -67.87 3.15 42.34
CA GLY A 381 -68.08 2.98 43.76
C GLY A 381 -69.08 1.85 44.03
N PHE A 382 -69.29 1.55 45.31
CA PHE A 382 -70.32 0.61 45.74
C PHE A 382 -71.71 1.21 45.47
N THR A 383 -72.66 0.44 44.95
CA THR A 383 -74.00 0.98 44.60
C THR A 383 -75.15 0.27 45.32
N GLY A 384 -76.03 1.04 45.94
CA GLY A 384 -77.19 0.54 46.68
C GLY A 384 -76.82 -0.23 47.96
N ARG A 385 -77.30 0.24 49.11
CA ARG A 385 -77.10 -0.46 50.39
C ARG A 385 -77.99 -1.71 50.44
N ARG A 386 -77.40 -2.86 50.77
CA ARG A 386 -78.13 -4.11 51.01
C ARG A 386 -78.34 -4.29 52.53
N PRO A 387 -79.29 -5.12 52.97
CA PRO A 387 -79.55 -5.34 54.40
C PRO A 387 -78.29 -5.73 55.21
N ARG A 388 -77.35 -6.43 54.59
CA ARG A 388 -76.07 -6.83 55.20
C ARG A 388 -75.08 -5.67 55.35
N ASP A 389 -75.16 -4.65 54.49
CA ASP A 389 -74.37 -3.43 54.61
C ASP A 389 -74.87 -2.58 55.79
N LEU A 390 -76.18 -2.56 56.03
CA LEU A 390 -76.79 -1.92 57.20
C LEU A 390 -76.37 -2.62 58.51
N ALA A 391 -76.31 -3.95 58.52
CA ALA A 391 -75.80 -4.71 59.67
C ALA A 391 -74.30 -4.45 59.94
N ALA A 392 -73.49 -4.32 58.88
CA ALA A 392 -72.07 -3.97 58.99
C ALA A 392 -71.86 -2.51 59.44
N ALA A 393 -72.72 -1.58 59.00
CA ALA A 393 -72.70 -0.19 59.45
C ALA A 393 -73.13 -0.08 60.93
N ALA A 394 -74.18 -0.79 61.34
CA ALA A 394 -74.66 -0.82 62.72
C ALA A 394 -73.59 -1.38 63.69
N THR A 395 -72.90 -2.45 63.31
CA THR A 395 -71.79 -3.01 64.11
C THR A 395 -70.56 -2.09 64.16
N ALA A 396 -70.26 -1.35 63.10
CA ALA A 396 -69.20 -0.34 63.09
C ALA A 396 -69.49 0.87 63.99
N VAL A 397 -70.74 1.33 64.02
CA VAL A 397 -71.20 2.41 64.92
C VAL A 397 -71.24 1.93 66.37
N LEU A 398 -71.75 0.72 66.63
CA LEU A 398 -71.79 0.13 67.97
C LEU A 398 -70.39 -0.12 68.56
N SER A 399 -69.42 -0.54 67.75
CA SER A 399 -68.04 -0.77 68.22
C SER A 399 -67.24 0.51 68.48
N THR A 400 -67.65 1.66 67.93
CA THR A 400 -67.00 2.97 68.16
C THR A 400 -67.69 3.82 69.23
N ALA A 401 -69.01 3.65 69.41
CA ALA A 401 -69.80 4.30 70.48
C ALA A 401 -69.68 3.60 71.86
N ALA A 402 -69.06 2.43 71.93
CA ALA A 402 -68.95 1.61 73.14
C ALA A 402 -67.75 1.94 74.07
N PRO A 403 -67.41 3.20 74.34
CA PRO A 403 -66.96 3.55 75.69
C PRO A 403 -68.11 4.07 76.58
N GLY A 404 -69.23 4.53 76.00
CA GLY A 404 -70.23 5.31 76.73
C GLY A 404 -71.48 4.56 77.23
N VAL A 405 -71.77 3.36 76.72
CA VAL A 405 -73.07 2.68 76.98
C VAL A 405 -72.95 1.42 77.86
N LEU A 406 -71.73 0.98 78.18
CA LEU A 406 -71.47 -0.18 79.06
C LEU A 406 -70.94 0.21 80.45
N THR A 407 -71.02 1.48 80.85
CA THR A 407 -70.64 1.94 82.20
C THR A 407 -71.80 1.93 83.21
N VAL A 408 -73.02 1.55 82.81
CA VAL A 408 -74.18 1.69 83.71
C VAL A 408 -74.64 0.40 84.39
N THR A 409 -74.14 -0.81 84.06
CA THR A 409 -74.76 -2.01 84.67
C THR A 409 -73.91 -3.19 85.16
N VAL A 410 -72.58 -3.28 84.97
CA VAL A 410 -71.82 -4.39 85.63
C VAL A 410 -70.38 -3.99 85.97
N GLY A 411 -70.00 -4.09 87.25
CA GLY A 411 -68.64 -3.82 87.76
C GLY A 411 -67.61 -4.83 87.25
N GLN A 412 -66.79 -4.41 86.28
CA GLN A 412 -65.68 -5.19 85.71
C GLN A 412 -64.36 -4.40 85.84
N PRO A 413 -63.20 -5.08 85.99
CA PRO A 413 -61.91 -4.42 86.24
C PRO A 413 -61.44 -3.57 85.06
N ALA A 414 -60.85 -2.41 85.37
CA ALA A 414 -60.51 -1.34 84.42
C ALA A 414 -59.62 -1.73 83.21
N GLY A 415 -58.98 -2.90 83.24
CA GLY A 415 -58.18 -3.44 82.12
C GLY A 415 -58.96 -4.23 81.06
N TYR A 416 -60.23 -4.57 81.28
CA TYR A 416 -61.04 -5.36 80.33
C TYR A 416 -61.67 -4.52 79.21
N LEU A 417 -61.90 -3.22 79.47
CA LEU A 417 -62.52 -2.30 78.52
C LEU A 417 -61.67 -2.08 77.25
N PRO A 418 -60.34 -1.86 77.32
CA PRO A 418 -59.52 -1.72 76.11
C PRO A 418 -59.43 -3.02 75.30
N ALA A 419 -59.39 -4.18 75.97
CA ALA A 419 -59.31 -5.49 75.31
C ALA A 419 -60.63 -5.87 74.62
N ALA A 420 -61.77 -5.64 75.27
CA ALA A 420 -63.10 -5.86 74.71
C ALA A 420 -63.40 -4.90 73.55
N GLN A 421 -63.02 -3.63 73.68
CA GLN A 421 -63.10 -2.66 72.57
C GLN A 421 -62.18 -3.06 71.42
N GLY A 422 -60.95 -3.51 71.70
CA GLY A 422 -60.03 -4.05 70.70
C GLY A 422 -60.61 -5.25 69.95
N ALA A 423 -61.21 -6.20 70.67
CA ALA A 423 -61.87 -7.37 70.07
C ALA A 423 -63.11 -6.98 69.23
N ALA A 424 -63.92 -6.02 69.71
CA ALA A 424 -65.09 -5.52 68.98
C ALA A 424 -64.70 -4.75 67.71
N LEU A 425 -63.63 -3.95 67.76
CA LEU A 425 -63.08 -3.24 66.59
C LEU A 425 -62.49 -4.23 65.57
N LEU A 426 -61.81 -5.28 66.02
CA LEU A 426 -61.31 -6.35 65.14
C LEU A 426 -62.46 -7.16 64.51
N ALA A 427 -63.48 -7.52 65.28
CA ALA A 427 -64.67 -8.20 64.79
C ALA A 427 -65.44 -7.34 63.77
N SER A 428 -65.57 -6.04 64.04
CA SER A 428 -66.21 -5.09 63.12
C SER A 428 -65.38 -4.87 61.86
N ALA A 429 -64.07 -4.74 61.97
CA ALA A 429 -63.16 -4.68 60.82
C ALA A 429 -63.23 -5.97 59.97
N ALA A 430 -63.38 -7.13 60.62
CA ALA A 430 -63.57 -8.41 59.93
C ALA A 430 -64.92 -8.47 59.21
N LEU A 431 -66.01 -8.04 59.84
CA LEU A 431 -67.35 -7.98 59.23
C LEU A 431 -67.41 -7.00 58.06
N ILE A 432 -66.83 -5.80 58.19
CA ILE A 432 -66.67 -4.83 57.10
C ILE A 432 -65.82 -5.42 55.97
N GLY A 433 -64.73 -6.12 56.33
CA GLY A 433 -63.88 -6.81 55.37
C GLY A 433 -64.59 -7.93 54.60
N VAL A 434 -65.43 -8.70 55.27
CA VAL A 434 -66.25 -9.77 54.69
C VAL A 434 -67.38 -9.19 53.84
N GLY A 435 -68.11 -8.20 54.34
CA GLY A 435 -69.16 -7.48 53.60
C GLY A 435 -68.64 -6.95 52.27
N ARG A 436 -67.51 -6.24 52.30
CA ARG A 436 -66.83 -5.74 51.08
C ARG A 436 -66.47 -6.85 50.10
N ARG A 437 -66.00 -8.00 50.60
CA ARG A 437 -65.58 -9.15 49.76
C ARG A 437 -66.76 -9.89 49.13
N LEU A 438 -67.95 -9.81 49.72
CA LEU A 438 -69.18 -10.44 49.21
C LEU A 438 -69.89 -9.58 48.16
N ARG A 439 -69.58 -8.29 48.07
CA ARG A 439 -70.14 -7.37 47.09
C ARG A 439 -69.81 -7.81 45.65
N PRO A 440 -70.80 -7.84 44.72
CA PRO A 440 -70.59 -8.26 43.34
C PRO A 440 -69.57 -7.39 42.60
N GLU A 441 -69.52 -6.09 42.89
CA GLU A 441 -68.59 -5.13 42.31
C GLU A 441 -67.13 -5.47 42.66
N TYR A 442 -66.86 -5.81 43.93
CA TYR A 442 -65.54 -6.24 44.39
C TYR A 442 -65.15 -7.62 43.84
N ARG A 443 -66.11 -8.55 43.72
CA ARG A 443 -65.88 -9.88 43.13
C ARG A 443 -65.55 -9.79 41.64
N ALA A 444 -66.27 -8.98 40.88
CA ALA A 444 -66.01 -8.72 39.46
C ALA A 444 -64.63 -8.08 39.25
N ALA A 445 -64.28 -7.06 40.03
CA ALA A 445 -62.95 -6.44 40.01
C ALA A 445 -61.83 -7.45 40.36
N ARG A 446 -62.06 -8.31 41.36
CA ARG A 446 -61.11 -9.36 41.75
C ARG A 446 -60.95 -10.44 40.68
N GLN A 447 -62.02 -10.81 39.96
CA GLN A 447 -61.96 -11.74 38.83
C GLN A 447 -61.20 -11.12 37.65
N ARG A 448 -61.44 -9.84 37.32
CA ARG A 448 -60.66 -9.09 36.31
C ARG A 448 -59.16 -9.08 36.62
N VAL A 449 -58.78 -8.76 37.85
CA VAL A 449 -57.37 -8.80 38.30
C VAL A 449 -56.78 -10.22 38.24
N ARG A 450 -57.56 -11.25 38.59
CA ARG A 450 -57.11 -12.66 38.47
C ARG A 450 -56.93 -13.09 37.02
N GLY A 451 -57.84 -12.71 36.12
CA GLY A 451 -57.76 -12.99 34.68
C GLY A 451 -56.55 -12.32 34.03
N LEU A 452 -56.33 -11.03 34.29
CA LEU A 452 -55.15 -10.30 33.82
C LEU A 452 -53.84 -10.88 34.37
N ARG A 453 -53.82 -11.34 35.63
CA ARG A 453 -52.66 -12.02 36.23
C ARG A 453 -52.41 -13.41 35.61
N ARG A 454 -53.43 -14.08 35.08
CA ARG A 454 -53.28 -15.34 34.36
C ARG A 454 -52.70 -15.09 32.95
N ARG A 455 -53.29 -14.16 32.17
CA ARG A 455 -52.74 -13.75 30.85
C ARG A 455 -51.30 -13.25 30.93
N ALA A 456 -50.96 -12.46 31.94
CA ALA A 456 -49.58 -11.98 32.16
C ALA A 456 -48.57 -13.10 32.47
N ARG A 457 -49.03 -14.27 32.97
CA ARG A 457 -48.20 -15.45 33.22
C ARG A 457 -48.11 -16.38 32.01
N GLU A 458 -49.17 -16.45 31.21
CA GLU A 458 -49.20 -17.19 29.94
C GLU A 458 -48.26 -16.57 28.89
N LEU A 459 -48.11 -15.24 28.90
CA LEU A 459 -47.09 -14.51 28.14
C LEU A 459 -45.68 -14.72 28.76
N LYS A 460 -45.05 -15.87 28.46
CA LYS A 460 -43.65 -16.25 28.81
C LYS A 460 -42.66 -15.11 28.50
N ASP A 461 -41.54 -15.06 29.21
CA ASP A 461 -40.56 -13.96 29.19
C ASP A 461 -39.97 -13.66 27.78
N PRO A 462 -40.51 -12.67 27.04
CA PRO A 462 -40.09 -12.43 25.67
C PRO A 462 -38.79 -11.61 25.60
N ALA A 463 -38.50 -10.81 26.64
CA ALA A 463 -37.24 -10.07 26.78
C ALA A 463 -36.02 -10.99 26.93
N GLY A 464 -36.17 -12.12 27.61
CA GLY A 464 -35.14 -13.15 27.66
C GLY A 464 -34.94 -13.89 26.33
N ALA A 465 -35.95 -13.95 25.47
CA ALA A 465 -35.83 -14.51 24.12
C ALA A 465 -35.23 -13.49 23.13
N HIS A 466 -35.59 -12.21 23.25
CA HIS A 466 -35.03 -11.11 22.47
C HIS A 466 -33.51 -11.00 22.65
N ARG A 467 -33.04 -10.96 23.90
CA ARG A 467 -31.60 -10.93 24.22
C ARG A 467 -30.85 -12.16 23.68
N ARG A 468 -31.49 -13.33 23.64
CA ARG A 468 -30.89 -14.54 23.06
C ARG A 468 -30.73 -14.43 21.55
N LEU A 469 -31.74 -13.90 20.85
CA LEU A 469 -31.64 -13.65 19.40
C LEU A 469 -30.61 -12.57 19.08
N GLU A 470 -30.53 -11.49 19.86
CA GLU A 470 -29.48 -10.46 19.70
C GLU A 470 -28.09 -11.08 19.85
N HIS A 471 -27.89 -11.92 20.86
CA HIS A 471 -26.63 -12.62 21.05
C HIS A 471 -26.32 -13.59 19.89
N GLU A 472 -27.33 -14.26 19.34
CA GLU A 472 -27.18 -15.14 18.19
C GLU A 472 -26.82 -14.37 16.91
N ILE A 473 -27.43 -13.20 16.68
CA ILE A 473 -27.09 -12.28 15.58
C ILE A 473 -25.65 -11.77 15.74
N GLN A 474 -25.27 -11.30 16.92
CA GLN A 474 -23.90 -10.86 17.20
C GLN A 474 -22.87 -11.97 16.97
N LYS A 475 -23.20 -13.20 17.38
CA LYS A 475 -22.33 -14.37 17.17
C LYS A 475 -22.20 -14.71 15.68
N LEU A 476 -23.29 -14.60 14.92
CA LEU A 476 -23.29 -14.78 13.47
C LEU A 476 -22.41 -13.72 12.78
N ASP A 477 -22.62 -12.44 13.10
CA ASP A 477 -21.86 -11.32 12.52
C ASP A 477 -20.36 -11.43 12.87
N ALA A 478 -20.02 -11.79 14.11
CA ALA A 478 -18.64 -12.01 14.53
C ALA A 478 -17.98 -13.19 13.80
N ALA A 479 -18.71 -14.29 13.58
CA ALA A 479 -18.23 -15.43 12.81
C ALA A 479 -17.96 -15.05 11.35
N THR A 480 -18.88 -14.31 10.71
CA THR A 480 -18.72 -13.82 9.34
C THR A 480 -17.54 -12.86 9.20
N ALA A 481 -17.35 -11.95 10.17
CA ALA A 481 -16.21 -11.04 10.18
C ALA A 481 -14.88 -11.81 10.30
N LYS A 482 -14.82 -12.82 11.17
CA LYS A 482 -13.65 -13.70 11.32
C LYS A 482 -13.33 -14.48 10.05
N ASP A 483 -14.36 -15.05 9.41
CA ASP A 483 -14.20 -15.79 8.15
C ASP A 483 -13.77 -14.88 6.99
N GLY A 484 -14.29 -13.65 6.96
CA GLY A 484 -13.88 -12.61 6.01
C GLY A 484 -12.40 -12.28 6.18
N ALA A 485 -11.97 -11.98 7.41
CA ALA A 485 -10.57 -11.69 7.72
C ALA A 485 -9.63 -12.88 7.40
N ALA A 486 -10.07 -14.12 7.63
CA ALA A 486 -9.29 -15.31 7.26
C ALA A 486 -9.15 -15.46 5.74
N THR A 487 -10.22 -15.17 4.99
CA THR A 487 -10.20 -15.18 3.52
C THR A 487 -9.30 -14.08 2.96
N ASP A 488 -9.40 -12.87 3.52
CA ASP A 488 -8.55 -11.74 3.14
C ASP A 488 -7.07 -12.05 3.39
N LYS A 489 -6.74 -12.62 4.56
CA LYS A 489 -5.39 -13.10 4.86
C LYS A 489 -4.90 -14.16 3.88
N ARG A 490 -5.78 -15.07 3.44
CA ARG A 490 -5.42 -16.07 2.42
C ARG A 490 -5.17 -15.43 1.06
N ILE A 491 -5.99 -14.47 0.64
CA ILE A 491 -5.79 -13.72 -0.61
C ILE A 491 -4.46 -12.97 -0.59
N GLN A 492 -4.12 -12.32 0.53
CA GLN A 492 -2.81 -11.68 0.70
C GLN A 492 -1.66 -12.69 0.61
N THR A 493 -1.80 -13.86 1.26
CA THR A 493 -0.80 -14.92 1.19
C THR A 493 -0.62 -15.42 -0.25
N LEU A 494 -1.70 -15.55 -1.02
CA LEU A 494 -1.62 -15.93 -2.45
C LEU A 494 -0.88 -14.90 -3.30
N GLN A 495 -0.99 -13.60 -2.99
CA GLN A 495 -0.19 -12.57 -3.65
C GLN A 495 1.30 -12.71 -3.32
N THR A 496 1.64 -12.97 -2.05
CA THR A 496 3.03 -13.26 -1.65
C THR A 496 3.54 -14.52 -2.34
N ASP A 497 2.74 -15.59 -2.37
CA ASP A 497 3.08 -16.86 -3.03
C ASP A 497 3.35 -16.66 -4.54
N LEU A 498 2.54 -15.82 -5.19
CA LEU A 498 2.75 -15.44 -6.59
C LEU A 498 4.06 -14.68 -6.77
N ARG A 499 4.32 -13.66 -5.94
CA ARG A 499 5.56 -12.87 -6.00
C ARG A 499 6.79 -13.76 -5.81
N ASP A 500 6.78 -14.58 -4.77
CA ASP A 500 7.89 -15.48 -4.45
C ASP A 500 8.06 -16.55 -5.54
N GLY A 501 6.95 -17.05 -6.10
CA GLY A 501 6.96 -17.97 -7.24
C GLY A 501 7.58 -17.35 -8.49
N LEU A 502 7.19 -16.12 -8.86
CA LEU A 502 7.76 -15.38 -9.98
C LEU A 502 9.25 -15.07 -9.77
N ALA A 503 9.65 -14.74 -8.54
CA ALA A 503 11.05 -14.53 -8.18
C ALA A 503 11.87 -15.82 -8.34
N ARG A 504 11.35 -16.96 -7.88
CA ARG A 504 11.99 -18.28 -8.07
C ARG A 504 12.15 -18.63 -9.55
N ILE A 505 11.11 -18.43 -10.37
CA ILE A 505 11.17 -18.68 -11.82
C ILE A 505 12.21 -17.78 -12.49
N THR A 506 12.26 -16.50 -12.10
CA THR A 506 13.21 -15.53 -12.65
C THR A 506 14.65 -15.86 -12.25
N MET A 507 14.87 -16.26 -11.00
CA MET A 507 16.19 -16.71 -10.53
C MET A 507 16.67 -17.95 -11.31
N GLU A 508 15.78 -18.92 -11.55
CA GLU A 508 16.12 -20.10 -12.35
C GLU A 508 16.37 -19.76 -13.83
N LEU A 509 15.61 -18.83 -14.40
CA LEU A 509 15.83 -18.32 -15.76
C LEU A 509 17.21 -17.65 -15.88
N ASN A 510 17.55 -16.76 -14.96
CA ASN A 510 18.85 -16.08 -14.94
C ASN A 510 19.97 -17.12 -14.79
N ARG A 511 19.86 -18.04 -13.83
CA ARG A 511 20.83 -19.12 -13.61
C ARG A 511 21.09 -19.94 -14.89
N ARG A 512 20.05 -20.27 -15.66
CA ARG A 512 20.17 -21.02 -16.92
C ARG A 512 20.73 -20.18 -18.07
N THR A 513 20.32 -18.93 -18.18
CA THR A 513 20.67 -18.07 -19.32
C THR A 513 22.04 -17.41 -19.16
N ASP A 514 22.47 -17.09 -17.94
CA ASP A 514 23.76 -16.44 -17.67
C ASP A 514 24.94 -17.27 -18.14
N GLN A 515 24.89 -18.60 -17.95
CA GLN A 515 25.96 -19.49 -18.41
C GLN A 515 26.09 -19.50 -19.93
N SER A 516 24.98 -19.62 -20.66
CA SER A 516 24.97 -19.63 -22.13
C SER A 516 25.29 -18.24 -22.70
N ARG A 517 24.84 -17.15 -22.07
CA ARG A 517 25.20 -15.77 -22.42
C ARG A 517 26.70 -15.51 -22.23
N LYS A 518 27.28 -15.93 -21.11
CA LYS A 518 28.72 -15.81 -20.85
C LYS A 518 29.55 -16.56 -21.90
N ARG A 519 29.20 -17.82 -22.19
CA ARG A 519 29.86 -18.62 -23.24
C ARG A 519 29.76 -17.96 -24.62
N LYS A 520 28.62 -17.31 -24.93
CA LYS A 520 28.43 -16.57 -26.17
C LYS A 520 29.31 -15.32 -26.27
N VAL A 521 29.50 -14.59 -25.16
CA VAL A 521 30.44 -13.45 -25.08
C VAL A 521 31.90 -13.89 -25.26
N GLU A 522 32.25 -15.11 -24.86
CA GLU A 522 33.59 -15.68 -25.03
C GLU A 522 33.87 -16.21 -26.45
N LEU A 523 32.84 -16.38 -27.31
CA LEU A 523 33.00 -16.94 -28.66
C LEU A 523 33.96 -16.13 -29.58
N PRO A 524 33.94 -14.79 -29.62
CA PRO A 524 34.88 -14.03 -30.44
C PRO A 524 36.34 -14.23 -30.02
N ALA A 525 36.62 -14.31 -28.71
CA ALA A 525 37.96 -14.60 -28.21
C ALA A 525 38.40 -16.02 -28.59
N ARG A 526 37.47 -16.99 -28.52
CA ARG A 526 37.71 -18.36 -28.99
C ARG A 526 37.98 -18.42 -30.49
N GLU A 527 37.21 -17.70 -31.30
CA GLU A 527 37.42 -17.59 -32.75
C GLU A 527 38.82 -17.04 -33.06
N GLN A 528 39.24 -15.97 -32.38
CA GLN A 528 40.58 -15.40 -32.53
C GLN A 528 41.68 -16.40 -32.14
N SER A 529 41.51 -17.14 -31.04
CA SER A 529 42.46 -18.18 -30.63
C SER A 529 42.56 -19.31 -31.66
N MET A 530 41.44 -19.73 -32.26
CA MET A 530 41.43 -20.75 -33.32
C MET A 530 42.09 -20.25 -34.60
N ILE A 531 41.86 -18.98 -34.97
CA ILE A 531 42.52 -18.32 -36.10
C ILE A 531 44.04 -18.24 -35.89
N ALA A 532 44.48 -17.82 -34.70
CA ALA A 532 45.90 -17.75 -34.36
C ALA A 532 46.57 -19.14 -34.43
N ALA A 533 45.90 -20.16 -33.88
CA ALA A 533 46.38 -21.54 -33.97
C ALA A 533 46.46 -22.05 -35.42
N ALA A 534 45.52 -21.66 -36.29
CA ALA A 534 45.52 -22.01 -37.71
C ALA A 534 46.61 -21.28 -38.53
N LEU A 535 47.04 -20.09 -38.09
CA LEU A 535 48.12 -19.32 -38.73
C LEU A 535 49.53 -19.78 -38.33
N GLU A 536 49.67 -20.32 -37.11
CA GLU A 536 50.97 -20.66 -36.53
C GLU A 536 51.86 -21.54 -37.44
N PRO A 537 51.37 -22.58 -38.15
CA PRO A 537 52.19 -23.34 -39.09
C PRO A 537 52.78 -22.49 -40.23
N ALA A 538 51.98 -21.58 -40.80
CA ALA A 538 52.40 -20.70 -41.89
C ALA A 538 53.38 -19.61 -41.40
N VAL A 539 53.14 -19.07 -40.19
CA VAL A 539 54.05 -18.12 -39.54
C VAL A 539 55.41 -18.77 -39.28
N ARG A 540 55.45 -20.00 -38.76
CA ARG A 540 56.69 -20.73 -38.54
C ARG A 540 57.48 -20.94 -39.83
N GLN A 541 56.81 -21.38 -40.89
CA GLN A 541 57.44 -21.58 -42.20
C GLN A 541 58.04 -20.28 -42.76
N HIS A 542 57.35 -19.15 -42.63
CA HIS A 542 57.83 -17.84 -43.07
C HIS A 542 59.03 -17.35 -42.26
N VAL A 543 58.98 -17.49 -40.93
CA VAL A 543 60.10 -17.14 -40.04
C VAL A 543 61.33 -17.94 -40.41
N GLU A 544 61.17 -19.25 -40.58
CA GLU A 544 62.28 -20.13 -40.96
C GLU A 544 62.87 -19.77 -42.33
N ALA A 545 62.03 -19.47 -43.32
CA ALA A 545 62.49 -19.02 -44.65
C ALA A 545 63.29 -17.70 -44.57
N LYS A 546 62.83 -16.72 -43.79
CA LYS A 546 63.53 -15.43 -43.59
C LYS A 546 64.86 -15.60 -42.87
N LEU A 547 64.91 -16.44 -41.84
CA LEU A 547 66.14 -16.74 -41.12
C LEU A 547 67.16 -17.47 -42.01
N ARG A 548 66.70 -18.39 -42.87
CA ARG A 548 67.55 -19.09 -43.84
C ARG A 548 68.09 -18.14 -44.91
N ALA A 549 67.32 -17.14 -45.31
CA ALA A 549 67.74 -16.14 -46.30
C ALA A 549 68.72 -15.10 -45.75
N THR A 550 68.76 -14.88 -44.43
CA THR A 550 69.63 -13.88 -43.79
C THR A 550 71.00 -14.47 -43.53
N SER A 551 72.03 -13.92 -44.19
CA SER A 551 73.39 -14.42 -44.05
C SER A 551 74.02 -14.00 -42.73
N ILE A 552 74.85 -14.85 -42.13
CA ILE A 552 75.63 -14.51 -40.94
C ILE A 552 76.60 -13.33 -41.19
N GLN A 553 76.88 -12.99 -42.46
CA GLN A 553 77.71 -11.85 -42.83
C GLN A 553 77.09 -10.51 -42.42
N GLU A 554 75.77 -10.42 -42.28
CA GLU A 554 75.07 -9.20 -41.84
C GLU A 554 75.33 -8.88 -40.36
N ALA A 555 75.76 -9.87 -39.57
CA ALA A 555 76.14 -9.67 -38.17
C ALA A 555 77.40 -8.80 -38.01
N ARG A 556 78.13 -8.50 -39.10
CA ARG A 556 79.27 -7.55 -39.09
C ARG A 556 78.90 -6.13 -38.66
N SER A 557 77.63 -5.77 -38.80
CA SER A 557 77.08 -4.50 -38.33
C SER A 557 76.98 -4.39 -36.81
N LEU A 558 77.12 -5.51 -36.08
CA LEU A 558 77.07 -5.53 -34.62
C LEU A 558 78.41 -5.08 -34.01
N PRO A 559 78.39 -4.42 -32.84
CA PRO A 559 79.60 -4.05 -32.11
C PRO A 559 80.49 -5.27 -31.86
N ASN A 560 81.80 -5.14 -32.13
CA ASN A 560 82.80 -6.18 -31.92
C ASN A 560 82.60 -7.49 -32.74
N MET A 561 81.88 -7.42 -33.86
CA MET A 561 81.69 -8.52 -34.83
C MET A 561 82.47 -8.30 -36.14
N GLY A 562 83.80 -8.21 -36.04
CA GLY A 562 84.66 -8.05 -37.23
C GLY A 562 84.72 -9.28 -38.15
N ALA A 563 85.35 -9.13 -39.32
CA ALA A 563 85.48 -10.18 -40.34
C ALA A 563 86.07 -11.51 -39.80
N LYS A 564 87.00 -11.44 -38.85
CA LYS A 564 87.62 -12.62 -38.22
C LYS A 564 86.61 -13.45 -37.41
N THR A 565 85.74 -12.79 -36.66
CA THR A 565 84.71 -13.44 -35.83
C THR A 565 83.63 -14.09 -36.71
N VAL A 566 83.20 -13.38 -37.76
CA VAL A 566 82.22 -13.92 -38.71
C VAL A 566 82.81 -15.06 -39.55
N GLY A 567 84.09 -15.00 -39.90
CA GLY A 567 84.81 -16.12 -40.54
C GLY A 567 84.83 -17.38 -39.65
N ALA A 568 85.03 -17.22 -38.33
CA ALA A 568 84.97 -18.33 -37.39
C ALA A 568 83.57 -18.96 -37.29
N LEU A 569 82.50 -18.16 -37.34
CA LEU A 569 81.11 -18.67 -37.39
C LEU A 569 80.87 -19.50 -38.65
N VAL A 570 81.34 -19.04 -39.81
CA VAL A 570 81.20 -19.75 -41.09
C VAL A 570 81.99 -21.06 -41.11
N GLN A 571 83.21 -21.07 -40.56
CA GLN A 571 84.01 -22.30 -40.42
C GLN A 571 83.36 -23.32 -39.48
N ALA A 572 82.65 -22.86 -38.46
CA ALA A 572 81.87 -23.69 -37.56
C ALA A 572 80.53 -24.17 -38.16
N GLY A 573 80.25 -23.85 -39.43
CA GLY A 573 79.04 -24.27 -40.14
C GLY A 573 77.80 -23.43 -39.86
N ILE A 574 77.95 -22.25 -39.22
CA ILE A 574 76.89 -21.27 -39.02
C ILE A 574 76.98 -20.25 -40.15
N ARG A 575 76.17 -20.43 -41.19
CA ARG A 575 76.22 -19.61 -42.42
C ARG A 575 75.04 -18.65 -42.53
N THR A 576 73.93 -18.96 -41.88
CA THR A 576 72.67 -18.22 -41.88
C THR A 576 72.13 -18.05 -40.46
N ALA A 577 71.19 -17.13 -40.28
CA ALA A 577 70.51 -16.95 -39.01
C ALA A 577 69.63 -18.16 -38.60
N ALA A 578 69.35 -19.10 -39.52
CA ALA A 578 68.63 -20.34 -39.24
C ALA A 578 69.52 -21.48 -38.70
N ASP A 579 70.84 -21.41 -38.83
CA ASP A 579 71.75 -22.52 -38.49
C ASP A 579 71.95 -22.73 -36.97
N PHE A 580 71.45 -21.78 -36.17
CA PHE A 580 71.36 -21.90 -34.72
C PHE A 580 69.98 -21.48 -34.23
N THR A 581 69.56 -21.93 -33.05
CA THR A 581 68.27 -21.65 -32.39
C THR A 581 68.41 -20.86 -31.10
N GLY A 582 69.63 -20.75 -30.58
CA GLY A 582 69.96 -20.00 -29.37
C GLY A 582 71.40 -20.23 -28.95
N VAL A 583 71.78 -19.67 -27.80
CA VAL A 583 73.09 -19.84 -27.20
C VAL A 583 72.93 -20.43 -25.80
N SER A 584 73.67 -21.50 -25.53
CA SER A 584 73.84 -22.12 -24.21
C SER A 584 75.21 -21.78 -23.64
N TYR A 585 75.34 -21.73 -22.31
CA TYR A 585 76.57 -21.36 -21.63
C TYR A 585 77.01 -22.48 -20.69
N SER A 586 78.30 -22.83 -20.73
CA SER A 586 78.92 -23.78 -19.79
C SER A 586 80.04 -23.08 -19.00
N GLN A 587 80.15 -23.37 -17.70
CA GLN A 587 81.19 -22.80 -16.84
C GLN A 587 82.50 -23.56 -17.02
N ASN A 588 83.60 -22.81 -17.17
CA ASN A 588 84.94 -23.39 -17.28
C ASN A 588 85.55 -23.53 -15.86
N GLN A 589 85.84 -24.76 -15.43
CA GLN A 589 86.22 -25.09 -14.04
C GLN A 589 87.55 -24.51 -13.53
N GLY A 590 88.27 -23.71 -14.33
CA GLY A 590 89.57 -23.14 -13.96
C GLY A 590 89.74 -21.62 -14.05
N SER A 591 88.79 -20.85 -14.60
CA SER A 591 88.99 -19.38 -14.79
C SER A 591 87.77 -18.48 -14.53
N GLY A 592 86.64 -19.02 -14.08
CA GLY A 592 85.40 -18.25 -13.86
C GLY A 592 84.74 -17.70 -15.14
N SER A 593 85.33 -17.93 -16.31
CA SER A 593 84.81 -17.49 -17.62
C SER A 593 83.79 -18.48 -18.18
N ARG A 594 82.67 -18.00 -18.71
CA ARG A 594 81.63 -18.81 -19.35
C ARG A 594 81.93 -19.02 -20.83
N VAL A 595 81.87 -20.29 -21.28
CA VAL A 595 82.03 -20.67 -22.68
C VAL A 595 80.65 -20.73 -23.33
N ALA A 596 80.48 -20.01 -24.44
CA ALA A 596 79.24 -19.99 -25.21
C ALA A 596 79.22 -21.11 -26.28
N TYR A 597 78.07 -21.77 -26.40
CA TYR A 597 77.75 -22.80 -27.38
C TYR A 597 76.51 -22.41 -28.16
N PHE A 598 76.58 -22.43 -29.49
CA PHE A 598 75.41 -22.22 -30.34
C PHE A 598 74.63 -23.54 -30.47
N VAL A 599 73.33 -23.50 -30.18
CA VAL A 599 72.42 -24.64 -30.32
C VAL A 599 71.95 -24.72 -31.77
N ARG A 600 72.09 -25.85 -32.47
CA ARG A 600 71.59 -26.02 -33.85
C ARG A 600 70.12 -26.47 -33.87
N PRO A 601 69.41 -26.37 -35.02
CA PRO A 601 68.02 -26.84 -35.19
C PRO A 601 67.74 -28.33 -34.87
N GLY A 602 68.75 -29.13 -34.54
CA GLY A 602 68.63 -30.51 -34.03
C GLY A 602 69.10 -30.71 -32.57
N GLY A 603 69.34 -29.63 -31.82
CA GLY A 603 69.77 -29.68 -30.42
C GLY A 603 71.29 -29.84 -30.20
N HIS A 604 72.07 -29.99 -31.26
CA HIS A 604 73.53 -30.09 -31.16
C HIS A 604 74.19 -28.76 -30.79
N HIS A 605 75.19 -28.81 -29.91
CA HIS A 605 75.95 -27.65 -29.45
C HIS A 605 77.25 -27.48 -30.25
N VAL A 606 77.47 -26.30 -30.81
CA VAL A 606 78.70 -25.97 -31.55
C VAL A 606 79.43 -24.83 -30.86
N ARG A 607 80.71 -25.05 -30.54
CA ARG A 607 81.61 -24.03 -30.00
C ARG A 607 82.34 -23.32 -31.14
N VAL A 608 82.39 -21.99 -31.07
CA VAL A 608 83.04 -21.16 -32.09
C VAL A 608 84.24 -20.46 -31.49
N SER A 609 85.43 -20.78 -31.99
CA SER A 609 86.69 -20.21 -31.52
C SER A 609 86.73 -18.69 -31.73
N GLY A 610 87.03 -17.93 -30.68
CA GLY A 610 87.09 -16.46 -30.72
C GLY A 610 85.75 -15.74 -30.52
N VAL A 611 84.65 -16.47 -30.28
CA VAL A 611 83.35 -15.91 -29.88
C VAL A 611 83.15 -16.15 -28.38
N GLY A 612 83.38 -15.12 -27.57
CA GLY A 612 83.12 -15.14 -26.13
C GLY A 612 81.67 -14.81 -25.78
N GLU A 613 81.36 -14.79 -24.49
CA GLU A 613 80.01 -14.55 -23.96
C GLU A 613 79.32 -13.30 -24.54
N ALA A 614 79.98 -12.14 -24.50
CA ALA A 614 79.41 -10.88 -24.97
C ALA A 614 79.06 -10.91 -26.47
N ARG A 615 79.89 -11.58 -27.28
CA ARG A 615 79.65 -11.74 -28.72
C ARG A 615 78.51 -12.73 -28.99
N ALA A 616 78.48 -13.85 -28.27
CA ALA A 616 77.42 -14.85 -28.42
C ALA A 616 76.05 -14.29 -27.99
N SER A 617 76.00 -13.53 -26.89
CA SER A 617 74.79 -12.83 -26.45
C SER A 617 74.31 -11.80 -27.47
N ALA A 618 75.23 -11.03 -28.07
CA ALA A 618 74.89 -10.09 -29.14
C ALA A 618 74.33 -10.79 -30.39
N LEU A 619 74.86 -11.96 -30.77
CA LEU A 619 74.34 -12.76 -31.88
C LEU A 619 72.96 -13.36 -31.59
N ASP A 620 72.72 -13.83 -30.37
CA ASP A 620 71.42 -14.33 -29.94
C ASP A 620 70.36 -13.21 -29.94
N ALA A 621 70.71 -12.03 -29.40
CA ALA A 621 69.85 -10.85 -29.44
C ALA A 621 69.55 -10.40 -30.88
N TRP A 622 70.56 -10.37 -31.74
CA TRP A 622 70.41 -10.06 -33.17
C TRP A 622 69.48 -11.06 -33.87
N ARG A 623 69.67 -12.36 -33.65
CA ARG A 623 68.80 -13.39 -34.22
C ARG A 623 67.36 -13.29 -33.71
N ARG A 624 67.16 -13.08 -32.41
CA ARG A 624 65.83 -12.84 -31.83
C ARG A 624 65.16 -11.61 -32.44
N SER A 625 65.92 -10.55 -32.73
CA SER A 625 65.39 -9.38 -33.45
C SER A 625 64.97 -9.72 -34.90
N LEU A 626 65.70 -10.60 -35.57
CA LEU A 626 65.34 -11.10 -36.90
C LEU A 626 64.08 -11.97 -36.84
N GLU A 627 63.96 -12.85 -35.86
CA GLU A 627 62.75 -13.64 -35.61
C GLU A 627 61.53 -12.76 -35.34
N GLN A 628 61.67 -11.73 -34.51
CA GLN A 628 60.59 -10.77 -34.22
C GLN A 628 60.17 -10.03 -35.50
N ARG A 629 61.13 -9.52 -36.29
CA ARG A 629 60.84 -8.87 -37.57
C ARG A 629 60.20 -9.83 -38.58
N ALA A 630 60.67 -11.07 -38.64
CA ALA A 630 60.13 -12.09 -39.52
C ALA A 630 58.69 -12.44 -39.13
N ARG A 631 58.40 -12.61 -37.83
CA ARG A 631 57.03 -12.79 -37.30
C ARG A 631 56.13 -11.58 -37.59
N ALA A 632 56.64 -10.36 -37.45
CA ALA A 632 55.90 -9.14 -37.78
C ALA A 632 55.57 -9.04 -39.28
N SER A 633 56.41 -9.63 -40.14
CA SER A 633 56.19 -9.71 -41.60
C SER A 633 55.44 -10.97 -42.06
N ALA A 634 54.98 -11.82 -41.15
CA ALA A 634 54.40 -13.12 -41.47
C ALA A 634 53.00 -12.99 -42.10
N PRO A 635 52.52 -14.02 -42.81
CA PRO A 635 51.20 -14.01 -43.43
C PRO A 635 50.10 -13.77 -42.39
N ALA A 636 49.28 -12.74 -42.61
CA ALA A 636 48.14 -12.41 -41.74
C ALA A 636 46.83 -13.12 -42.16
N LYS A 637 46.83 -13.85 -43.29
CA LYS A 637 45.63 -14.46 -43.87
C LYS A 637 45.63 -15.97 -43.64
N VAL A 638 44.55 -16.46 -43.04
CA VAL A 638 44.28 -17.89 -42.78
C VAL A 638 43.98 -18.60 -44.11
N PRO A 639 44.40 -19.86 -44.30
CA PRO A 639 43.96 -20.68 -45.44
C PRO A 639 42.43 -20.77 -45.52
N GLY A 640 41.86 -20.53 -46.71
CA GLY A 640 40.41 -20.47 -46.93
C GLY A 640 39.61 -21.64 -46.33
N PRO A 641 40.01 -22.91 -46.53
CA PRO A 641 39.31 -24.06 -45.95
C PRO A 641 39.31 -24.08 -44.41
N ALA A 642 40.41 -23.66 -43.78
CA ALA A 642 40.52 -23.61 -42.32
C ALA A 642 39.62 -22.52 -41.73
N LEU A 643 39.56 -21.34 -42.37
CA LEU A 643 38.68 -20.25 -41.95
C LEU A 643 37.20 -20.65 -42.05
N THR A 644 36.80 -21.34 -43.13
CA THR A 644 35.43 -21.85 -43.29
C THR A 644 35.05 -22.85 -42.20
N ARG A 645 35.96 -23.76 -41.84
CA ARG A 645 35.74 -24.74 -40.75
C ARG A 645 35.57 -24.04 -39.40
N ILE A 646 36.46 -23.09 -39.06
CA ILE A 646 36.39 -22.33 -37.81
C ILE A 646 35.07 -21.58 -37.71
N ARG A 647 34.67 -20.88 -38.77
CA ARG A 647 33.40 -20.14 -38.82
C ARG A 647 32.19 -21.06 -38.66
N ALA A 648 32.20 -22.23 -39.30
CA ALA A 648 31.12 -23.21 -39.17
C ALA A 648 30.99 -23.74 -37.73
N GLU A 649 32.11 -23.99 -37.05
CA GLU A 649 32.13 -24.43 -35.65
C GLU A 649 31.60 -23.33 -34.71
N ILE A 650 32.07 -22.09 -34.86
CA ILE A 650 31.59 -20.94 -34.07
C ILE A 650 30.09 -20.70 -34.32
N ALA A 651 29.63 -20.79 -35.58
CA ALA A 651 28.22 -20.67 -35.91
C ALA A 651 27.36 -21.77 -35.25
N THR A 652 27.87 -23.01 -35.22
CA THR A 652 27.20 -24.15 -34.57
C THR A 652 27.06 -23.92 -33.06
N LEU A 653 28.15 -23.49 -32.39
CA LEU A 653 28.14 -23.18 -30.96
C LEU A 653 27.19 -22.02 -30.64
N ARG A 654 27.21 -20.95 -31.44
CA ARG A 654 26.29 -19.83 -31.29
C ARG A 654 24.83 -20.27 -31.41
N ALA A 655 24.50 -21.07 -32.42
CA ALA A 655 23.17 -21.60 -32.62
C ALA A 655 22.74 -22.57 -31.50
N GLN A 656 23.68 -23.30 -30.88
CA GLN A 656 23.40 -24.10 -29.70
C GLN A 656 23.04 -23.23 -28.50
N TYR A 657 23.87 -22.23 -28.15
CA TYR A 657 23.60 -21.36 -27.01
C TYR A 657 22.32 -20.54 -27.20
N ASP A 658 22.02 -20.11 -28.42
CA ASP A 658 20.75 -19.43 -28.74
C ASP A 658 19.53 -20.35 -28.55
N ARG A 659 19.65 -21.65 -28.87
CA ARG A 659 18.59 -22.63 -28.61
C ARG A 659 18.40 -22.88 -27.11
N GLU A 660 19.47 -23.00 -26.35
CA GLU A 660 19.41 -23.17 -24.89
C GLU A 660 18.72 -21.99 -24.20
N VAL A 661 19.06 -20.75 -24.58
CA VAL A 661 18.41 -19.54 -24.06
C VAL A 661 16.92 -19.52 -24.41
N LYS A 662 16.56 -19.76 -25.68
CA LYS A 662 15.15 -19.80 -26.10
C LYS A 662 14.34 -20.87 -25.38
N GLN A 663 14.92 -22.06 -25.15
CA GLN A 663 14.26 -23.13 -24.41
C GLN A 663 14.06 -22.75 -22.94
N ALA A 664 15.05 -22.11 -22.31
CA ALA A 664 14.93 -21.63 -20.94
C ALA A 664 13.87 -20.53 -20.81
N GLU A 665 13.83 -19.57 -21.74
CA GLU A 665 12.82 -18.51 -21.79
C GLU A 665 11.40 -19.07 -22.00
N SER A 666 11.22 -19.99 -22.96
CA SER A 666 9.93 -20.65 -23.22
C SER A 666 9.44 -21.43 -22.00
N LYS A 667 10.32 -22.18 -21.34
CA LYS A 667 9.97 -22.90 -20.12
C LYS A 667 9.60 -21.95 -18.98
N ALA A 668 10.37 -20.87 -18.78
CA ALA A 668 10.06 -19.89 -17.75
C ALA A 668 8.70 -19.23 -18.00
N GLN A 669 8.35 -18.95 -19.26
CA GLN A 669 7.03 -18.42 -19.60
C GLN A 669 5.92 -19.42 -19.28
N GLN A 670 6.07 -20.68 -19.69
CA GLN A 670 5.09 -21.71 -19.37
C GLN A 670 4.90 -21.89 -17.86
N ASP A 671 5.99 -21.87 -17.08
CA ASP A 671 5.93 -21.99 -15.63
C ASP A 671 5.24 -20.77 -14.98
N ARG A 672 5.43 -19.56 -15.54
CA ARG A 672 4.71 -18.34 -15.12
C ARG A 672 3.21 -18.45 -15.38
N ASP A 673 2.84 -18.83 -16.62
CA ASP A 673 1.44 -18.94 -17.02
C ASP A 673 0.68 -19.96 -16.14
N VAL A 674 1.32 -21.10 -15.85
CA VAL A 674 0.78 -22.13 -14.95
C VAL A 674 0.60 -21.60 -13.53
N LEU A 675 1.62 -20.94 -12.97
CA LEU A 675 1.53 -20.37 -11.62
C LEU A 675 0.44 -19.31 -11.52
N GLN A 676 0.37 -18.40 -12.49
CA GLN A 676 -0.65 -17.35 -12.54
C GLN A 676 -2.05 -17.92 -12.65
N LYS A 677 -2.25 -18.93 -13.49
CA LYS A 677 -3.53 -19.62 -13.61
C LYS A 677 -3.93 -20.27 -12.28
N GLN A 678 -3.02 -20.99 -11.64
CA GLN A 678 -3.29 -21.64 -10.34
C GLN A 678 -3.71 -20.63 -9.27
N ILE A 679 -2.97 -19.52 -9.14
CA ILE A 679 -3.28 -18.46 -8.16
C ILE A 679 -4.61 -17.78 -8.50
N THR A 680 -4.88 -17.52 -9.78
CA THR A 680 -6.13 -16.90 -10.24
C THR A 680 -7.33 -17.81 -9.97
N ASP A 681 -7.23 -19.10 -10.29
CA ASP A 681 -8.28 -20.10 -10.07
C ASP A 681 -8.57 -20.25 -8.56
N GLU A 682 -7.54 -20.32 -7.72
CA GLU A 682 -7.71 -20.41 -6.26
C GLU A 682 -8.37 -19.15 -5.69
N ARG A 683 -7.97 -17.97 -6.16
CA ARG A 683 -8.55 -16.71 -5.73
C ARG A 683 -10.02 -16.56 -6.16
N GLN A 684 -10.36 -16.97 -7.39
CA GLN A 684 -11.75 -17.00 -7.85
C GLN A 684 -12.60 -17.93 -6.99
N ARG A 685 -12.08 -19.11 -6.66
CA ARG A 685 -12.75 -20.07 -5.76
C ARG A 685 -12.99 -19.48 -4.38
N LEU A 686 -11.98 -18.87 -3.75
CA LEU A 686 -12.13 -18.23 -2.43
C LEU A 686 -13.16 -17.09 -2.45
N THR A 687 -13.20 -16.32 -3.54
CA THR A 687 -14.15 -15.22 -3.70
C THR A 687 -15.57 -15.74 -3.90
N ALA A 688 -15.76 -16.79 -4.70
CA ALA A 688 -17.05 -17.46 -4.88
C ALA A 688 -17.55 -18.08 -3.56
N ASP A 689 -16.68 -18.78 -2.83
CA ASP A 689 -17.00 -19.36 -1.52
C ASP A 689 -17.38 -18.29 -0.50
N ARG A 690 -16.74 -17.11 -0.55
CA ARG A 690 -17.08 -15.95 0.28
C ARG A 690 -18.47 -15.41 -0.07
N GLN A 691 -18.78 -15.25 -1.34
CA GLN A 691 -20.09 -14.77 -1.79
C GLN A 691 -21.22 -15.72 -1.38
N GLN A 692 -21.01 -17.03 -1.56
CA GLN A 692 -22.00 -18.05 -1.17
C GLN A 692 -22.24 -18.01 0.35
N ARG A 693 -21.17 -18.00 1.17
CA ARG A 693 -21.29 -17.89 2.63
C ARG A 693 -21.95 -16.60 3.07
N ALA A 694 -21.68 -15.48 2.39
CA ALA A 694 -22.34 -14.20 2.67
C ALA A 694 -23.85 -14.27 2.40
N MET A 695 -24.27 -14.89 1.29
CA MET A 695 -25.70 -15.10 0.99
C MET A 695 -26.39 -16.00 2.03
N GLU A 696 -25.74 -17.09 2.45
CA GLU A 696 -26.28 -17.98 3.49
C GLU A 696 -26.40 -17.26 4.84
N THR A 697 -25.40 -16.47 5.21
CA THR A 697 -25.42 -15.65 6.42
C THR A 697 -26.54 -14.62 6.36
N GLN A 698 -26.72 -13.95 5.23
CA GLN A 698 -27.78 -12.95 5.04
C GLN A 698 -29.17 -13.58 5.18
N ARG A 699 -29.38 -14.80 4.65
CA ARG A 699 -30.63 -15.57 4.83
C ARG A 699 -30.87 -15.89 6.31
N LYS A 700 -29.88 -16.44 7.02
CA LYS A 700 -29.97 -16.73 8.46
C LYS A 700 -30.28 -15.46 9.27
N ARG A 701 -29.62 -14.35 8.94
CA ARG A 701 -29.83 -13.04 9.58
C ARG A 701 -31.24 -12.53 9.36
N ALA A 702 -31.80 -12.67 8.15
CA ALA A 702 -33.17 -12.30 7.85
C ALA A 702 -34.18 -13.12 8.68
N ASP A 703 -33.98 -14.43 8.82
CA ASP A 703 -34.82 -15.31 9.65
C ASP A 703 -34.79 -14.91 11.13
N LEU A 704 -33.60 -14.59 11.66
CA LEU A 704 -33.44 -14.15 13.06
C LEU A 704 -34.11 -12.79 13.30
N LEU A 705 -33.97 -11.83 12.38
CA LEU A 705 -34.65 -10.53 12.46
C LEU A 705 -36.18 -10.68 12.38
N GLN A 706 -36.68 -11.61 11.56
CA GLN A 706 -38.12 -11.90 11.49
C GLN A 706 -38.64 -12.45 12.83
N ARG A 707 -37.91 -13.38 13.47
CA ARG A 707 -38.24 -13.89 14.81
C ARG A 707 -38.18 -12.79 15.88
N GLN A 708 -37.20 -11.88 15.78
CA GLN A 708 -37.08 -10.75 16.69
C GLN A 708 -38.31 -9.83 16.61
N LYS A 709 -38.79 -9.54 15.39
CA LYS A 709 -40.01 -8.74 15.16
C LYS A 709 -41.28 -9.40 15.71
N GLN A 710 -41.38 -10.73 15.64
CA GLN A 710 -42.50 -11.46 16.24
C GLN A 710 -42.50 -11.35 17.77
N LEU A 711 -41.31 -11.41 18.39
CA LEU A 711 -41.17 -11.29 19.84
C LEU A 711 -41.41 -9.87 20.37
N SER A 712 -41.02 -8.82 19.63
CA SER A 712 -41.31 -7.43 20.03
C SER A 712 -42.83 -7.16 20.10
N GLY A 713 -43.62 -7.82 19.24
CA GLY A 713 -45.08 -7.79 19.34
C GLY A 713 -45.60 -8.41 20.64
N ALA A 714 -45.02 -9.55 21.05
CA ALA A 714 -45.35 -10.21 22.31
C ALA A 714 -44.91 -9.41 23.55
N GLU A 715 -43.82 -8.66 23.47
CA GLU A 715 -43.40 -7.72 24.53
C GLU A 715 -44.37 -6.56 24.70
N ALA A 716 -44.79 -5.94 23.59
CA ALA A 716 -45.79 -4.88 23.61
C ALA A 716 -47.12 -5.36 24.22
N GLU A 717 -47.56 -6.57 23.87
CA GLU A 717 -48.75 -7.19 24.45
C GLU A 717 -48.59 -7.46 25.95
N ARG A 718 -47.44 -8.01 26.38
CA ARG A 718 -47.15 -8.23 27.81
C ARG A 718 -47.08 -6.92 28.60
N ALA A 719 -46.48 -5.87 28.04
CA ALA A 719 -46.42 -4.54 28.64
C ALA A 719 -47.82 -3.94 28.80
N ARG A 720 -48.67 -4.05 27.77
CA ARG A 720 -50.07 -3.64 27.81
C ARG A 720 -50.85 -4.39 28.89
N VAL A 721 -50.78 -5.71 28.95
CA VAL A 721 -51.48 -6.53 29.97
C VAL A 721 -50.99 -6.21 31.39
N LYS A 722 -49.69 -5.92 31.57
CA LYS A 722 -49.14 -5.46 32.86
C LYS A 722 -49.65 -4.07 33.24
N GLY A 723 -49.75 -3.15 32.28
CA GLY A 723 -50.34 -1.82 32.48
C GLY A 723 -51.83 -1.91 32.82
N GLU A 724 -52.60 -2.73 32.12
CA GLU A 724 -54.01 -2.98 32.44
C GLU A 724 -54.16 -3.61 33.84
N LEU A 725 -53.25 -4.50 34.23
CA LEU A 725 -53.23 -5.10 35.57
C LEU A 725 -52.90 -4.08 36.67
N SER A 726 -51.96 -3.13 36.44
CA SER A 726 -51.66 -2.07 37.41
C SER A 726 -52.84 -1.12 37.55
N THR A 727 -53.42 -0.67 36.43
CA THR A 727 -54.60 0.20 36.41
C THR A 727 -55.79 -0.46 37.11
N ALA A 728 -56.09 -1.74 36.79
CA ALA A 728 -57.17 -2.46 37.45
C ALA A 728 -56.94 -2.64 38.95
N ARG A 729 -55.68 -2.82 39.40
CA ARG A 729 -55.35 -2.87 40.84
C ARG A 729 -55.52 -1.53 41.52
N THR A 730 -55.11 -0.44 40.87
CA THR A 730 -55.26 0.92 41.41
C THR A 730 -56.72 1.33 41.47
N GLU A 731 -57.52 1.06 40.44
CA GLU A 731 -58.98 1.26 40.43
C GLU A 731 -59.63 0.46 41.56
N THR A 732 -59.32 -0.83 41.69
CA THR A 732 -59.87 -1.68 42.77
C THR A 732 -59.49 -1.16 44.16
N ARG A 733 -58.32 -0.54 44.33
CA ARG A 733 -57.89 0.05 45.62
C ARG A 733 -58.51 1.42 45.88
N ARG A 734 -58.60 2.27 44.86
CA ARG A 734 -59.09 3.65 44.94
C ARG A 734 -60.60 3.69 45.11
N ASP A 735 -61.30 2.90 44.30
CA ASP A 735 -62.75 2.99 44.12
C ASP A 735 -63.49 1.92 44.96
N LEU A 736 -62.84 0.77 45.18
CA LEU A 736 -63.38 -0.36 45.97
C LEU A 736 -62.53 -0.66 47.22
N GLY A 737 -61.80 0.35 47.71
CA GLY A 737 -60.97 0.29 48.91
C GLY A 737 -61.77 0.12 50.20
N VAL A 738 -61.11 -0.27 51.29
CA VAL A 738 -61.75 -0.40 52.62
C VAL A 738 -62.31 0.95 53.07
N ARG A 739 -61.55 2.04 52.90
CA ARG A 739 -61.98 3.40 53.24
C ARG A 739 -63.24 3.81 52.47
N LYS A 740 -63.27 3.62 51.15
CA LYS A 740 -64.45 3.91 50.32
C LYS A 740 -65.66 3.05 50.70
N TYR A 741 -65.43 1.78 51.06
CA TYR A 741 -66.53 0.93 51.53
C TYR A 741 -67.10 1.42 52.86
N VAL A 742 -66.25 1.82 53.81
CA VAL A 742 -66.70 2.41 55.08
C VAL A 742 -67.43 3.74 54.85
N THR A 743 -66.91 4.62 53.98
CA THR A 743 -67.60 5.86 53.60
C THR A 743 -68.97 5.58 52.98
N PHE A 744 -69.06 4.58 52.10
CA PHE A 744 -70.33 4.14 51.49
C PHE A 744 -71.32 3.59 52.53
N LEU A 745 -70.83 2.78 53.49
CA LEU A 745 -71.65 2.27 54.59
C LEU A 745 -72.25 3.39 55.44
N LEU A 746 -71.51 4.48 55.65
CA LEU A 746 -71.92 5.63 56.47
C LEU A 746 -72.77 6.65 55.71
N THR A 747 -72.41 6.97 54.46
CA THR A 747 -73.02 8.07 53.69
C THR A 747 -74.01 7.62 52.61
N GLY A 748 -73.86 6.39 52.10
CA GLY A 748 -74.78 5.79 51.13
C GLY A 748 -74.37 6.00 49.69
N HIS A 749 -73.26 6.74 49.50
CA HIS A 749 -72.63 7.06 48.23
C HIS A 749 -71.15 6.68 48.22
#